data_AF-A0A9Q4L1K4-F1
#
_entry.id   AF-A0A9Q4L1K4-F1
#
_cell.length_a   1.000
_cell.length_b   1.000
_cell.length_c   1.000
_cell.angle_alpha   90.00
_cell.angle_beta   90.00
_cell.angle_gamma   90.00
#
_symmetry.space_group_name_H-M   'P 1'
#
loop_
_entity.id
_entity.type
_entity.pdbx_description
1 polymer ?
#
loop_
_entity_poly.entity_id
_entity_poly.type
_entity_poly.pdbx_seq_one_letter_code
_entity_poly.pdbx_strand_id
1 'polypeptide(L)'
;MRRTFMQAVGAGGLGTLGAVGSATATTTIAIEGGGHDIWSDTDAFHYYYEEVDGDFDVTVKIDDLENTDGWAKAGLMVRQTLADDEEHAMIRKTPGNETSVQWRSDGGDEAESTTSGSGEHLREVSGGTMAAEWQRIVRTGETIRSYGSDDGENWTLIAELSPSAGTIDFAGSAYVGLAVTSHDEGTLATAKFSNLSGLSPSSNADIGDVEVPGSVSGSGGRDPAPVVSTGSASNVTASSASLGGAVDELAEDDSATAYFEYRPRGARSWTATPSQTLSSTGSFSYQVGDLSSDTVYEFRAVLEADDGDGDRGSINTVETAVDETDGFVVEGAGVDIWNRSDEGHFYFTDVSGDFDVAVEVDGLEDTDPYAKAGLMLRESLDPEAKNVMIRRTPGHDTSVQWRPESGGESTSLTSEAGDGESEISGGTIDASYQRLVRSGDTLAAYASADGDDWTLLADLSSDAIDLAESGYLGLAVTSHNAGTLCAAEFSELDGVSPTHNRDIGDVDVAGSVSGDDGAPVDTNPVVATGSPADVSATTATLTGQLDSLGRASSARVGFEYRAASAGSWTATDGQTVSDPGSFDAEIADLSSETDYEFRAVVEASDGDTDTGAVATFTSGGPDTAPVVTTGEATEIDGTSATLNGNLERIGTEASAAEIAFEVRPVTDDDEDDAEWTRSNAETLEEPGEFRGDVVGLSGETDYEYRAVAEADDGDTATGDIATFTTEEALNEGGSHYDYTDGFTTPAPWLEDGDVDVYRVQEATRSAVEEPFQASGPRVVVFETSGVIDLGGDTLRVTEDNCWIAGQTAPSPGITFINGMLQVDADNCVVQHVRSRIGPGADGNIQGNDSFNTQDDTTNNVVDHVTASWGTDECMSIGYDTDRTTYTNNLIYEGLYDPYGDESDHNYGTLVGDGASNVTMAGNVWAKVRGRVPRLKSDTESVAVNNLAYFYDYAAATDGSAVTSFVGNVYTGLLDTEDAPLEGGSAYHEDNATADPALDDGQPFAETDSLRSPPLWPDGLETMPSSEVESHNLRYAGARPADRTVNDERIIREITERAGNDRLDSPYDYWLGHPDEIGGYPSLPENTHSLSVPDSGLREWLEGWALAVEEPGASPP
;
A
#
# COMPACT_ATOMS: atom_id res chain seq x y z
N MET A 1 -43.90 -21.55 -53.12
CA MET A 1 -43.39 -21.03 -54.41
C MET A 1 -41.89 -21.23 -54.37
N ARG A 2 -41.44 -22.39 -54.88
CA ARG A 2 -40.35 -22.60 -55.86
C ARG A 2 -38.93 -22.38 -55.32
N ARG A 3 -37.97 -23.30 -55.46
CA ARG A 3 -37.86 -24.69 -55.95
C ARG A 3 -36.36 -25.06 -55.75
N THR A 4 -36.01 -26.13 -55.03
CA THR A 4 -35.41 -27.39 -55.57
C THR A 4 -33.91 -27.26 -55.94
N PHE A 5 -32.97 -28.18 -55.67
CA PHE A 5 -32.90 -29.66 -55.69
C PHE A 5 -31.74 -30.10 -54.75
N MET A 6 -31.83 -31.10 -53.87
CA MET A 6 -32.10 -32.56 -54.00
C MET A 6 -31.00 -33.40 -54.68
N GLN A 7 -30.62 -34.46 -53.92
CA GLN A 7 -30.24 -35.81 -54.36
C GLN A 7 -28.83 -35.99 -54.96
N ALA A 8 -28.13 -37.12 -54.80
CA ALA A 8 -28.25 -38.34 -54.00
C ALA A 8 -27.16 -39.28 -54.52
N VAL A 9 -26.59 -40.09 -53.63
CA VAL A 9 -26.16 -41.50 -53.85
C VAL A 9 -25.03 -41.77 -54.85
N GLY A 10 -23.97 -42.42 -54.36
CA GLY A 10 -22.97 -43.04 -55.24
C GLY A 10 -21.92 -43.84 -54.49
N ALA A 11 -22.30 -45.04 -54.03
CA ALA A 11 -21.42 -46.04 -53.46
C ALA A 11 -20.29 -46.48 -54.42
N GLY A 12 -19.13 -46.81 -53.84
CA GLY A 12 -18.32 -47.94 -54.29
C GLY A 12 -16.94 -47.62 -54.90
N GLY A 13 -15.90 -48.21 -54.30
CA GLY A 13 -14.80 -48.77 -55.09
C GLY A 13 -13.39 -48.46 -54.61
N LEU A 14 -12.96 -49.19 -53.57
CA LEU A 14 -11.63 -49.72 -53.29
C LEU A 14 -10.53 -49.51 -54.35
N GLY A 15 -9.39 -48.97 -53.90
CA GLY A 15 -8.08 -49.00 -54.58
C GLY A 15 -6.94 -48.76 -53.58
N THR A 16 -6.53 -49.82 -52.91
CA THR A 16 -5.53 -49.90 -51.81
C THR A 16 -4.07 -49.71 -52.20
N LEU A 17 -3.34 -49.13 -51.24
CA LEU A 17 -2.00 -49.46 -50.70
C LEU A 17 -0.72 -49.21 -51.51
N GLY A 18 0.15 -48.42 -50.86
CA GLY A 18 1.61 -48.44 -50.97
C GLY A 18 2.23 -47.77 -49.74
N ALA A 19 2.15 -48.46 -48.60
CA ALA A 19 2.75 -48.04 -47.33
C ALA A 19 4.29 -48.14 -47.35
N VAL A 20 4.95 -47.22 -46.63
CA VAL A 20 6.10 -47.53 -45.76
C VAL A 20 5.95 -46.64 -44.53
N GLY A 21 5.81 -47.24 -43.35
CA GLY A 21 5.58 -46.53 -42.09
C GLY A 21 6.73 -46.64 -41.11
N SER A 22 6.54 -46.04 -39.94
CA SER A 22 7.05 -46.56 -38.67
C SER A 22 6.14 -46.04 -37.53
N ALA A 23 5.94 -46.88 -36.52
CA ALA A 23 4.87 -46.84 -35.53
C ALA A 23 4.85 -45.62 -34.59
N THR A 24 3.69 -44.97 -34.45
CA THR A 24 3.34 -44.17 -33.26
C THR A 24 2.97 -45.14 -32.15
N ALA A 25 3.64 -45.05 -31.00
CA ALA A 25 3.15 -45.72 -29.80
C ALA A 25 1.85 -45.03 -29.39
N THR A 26 0.74 -45.76 -29.36
CA THR A 26 -0.55 -45.29 -28.83
C THR A 26 -0.35 -44.90 -27.37
N THR A 27 -0.47 -43.61 -27.06
CA THR A 27 -0.51 -43.13 -25.67
C THR A 27 -1.85 -43.53 -25.06
N THR A 28 -1.79 -44.36 -24.03
CA THR A 28 -2.97 -44.73 -23.23
C THR A 28 -2.97 -43.87 -21.97
N ILE A 29 -4.06 -43.13 -21.75
CA ILE A 29 -4.34 -42.38 -20.54
C ILE A 29 -5.14 -43.30 -19.61
N ALA A 30 -4.60 -43.64 -18.46
CA ALA A 30 -5.30 -44.35 -17.40
C ALA A 30 -5.75 -43.35 -16.34
N ILE A 31 -7.03 -43.33 -16.03
CA ILE A 31 -7.62 -42.53 -14.96
C ILE A 31 -8.17 -43.47 -13.91
N GLU A 32 -7.73 -43.31 -12.67
CA GLU A 32 -8.33 -43.93 -11.49
C GLU A 32 -9.29 -42.91 -10.88
N GLY A 33 -10.58 -43.26 -10.76
CA GLY A 33 -11.60 -42.38 -10.20
C GLY A 33 -12.41 -43.06 -9.10
N GLY A 34 -12.55 -42.39 -7.97
CA GLY A 34 -13.45 -42.78 -6.87
C GLY A 34 -14.80 -42.08 -6.98
N GLY A 35 -15.61 -42.17 -5.92
CA GLY A 35 -16.84 -41.39 -5.76
C GLY A 35 -18.14 -42.20 -5.87
N HIS A 36 -19.21 -41.65 -5.26
CA HIS A 36 -20.51 -42.31 -5.10
C HIS A 36 -21.30 -42.41 -6.42
N ASP A 37 -21.51 -41.31 -7.14
CA ASP A 37 -22.17 -41.31 -8.45
C ASP A 37 -22.02 -39.96 -9.17
N ILE A 38 -22.27 -39.93 -10.48
CA ILE A 38 -22.58 -38.72 -11.27
C ILE A 38 -24.06 -38.85 -11.64
N TRP A 39 -24.99 -38.46 -10.76
CA TRP A 39 -26.43 -38.64 -11.01
C TRP A 39 -27.35 -37.79 -10.14
N SER A 40 -27.22 -37.87 -8.81
CA SER A 40 -28.13 -37.23 -7.83
C SER A 40 -28.02 -35.70 -7.86
N ASP A 41 -28.46 -34.99 -6.83
CA ASP A 41 -28.24 -33.53 -6.69
C ASP A 41 -26.76 -33.12 -6.61
N THR A 42 -25.85 -34.05 -6.27
CA THR A 42 -24.39 -33.86 -6.32
C THR A 42 -23.68 -34.99 -7.07
N ASP A 43 -22.48 -34.69 -7.58
CA ASP A 43 -21.62 -35.56 -8.36
C ASP A 43 -20.31 -35.85 -7.61
N ALA A 44 -19.85 -37.10 -7.63
CA ALA A 44 -18.60 -37.53 -6.99
C ALA A 44 -17.77 -38.39 -7.96
N PHE A 45 -16.66 -37.84 -8.48
CA PHE A 45 -15.81 -38.48 -9.51
C PHE A 45 -14.43 -37.81 -9.66
N HIS A 46 -13.51 -38.42 -10.43
CA HIS A 46 -12.23 -37.78 -10.82
C HIS A 46 -12.28 -37.26 -12.27
N TYR A 47 -11.81 -36.03 -12.48
CA TYR A 47 -11.92 -35.29 -13.73
C TYR A 47 -10.56 -34.87 -14.28
N TYR A 48 -10.27 -35.17 -15.54
CA TYR A 48 -9.09 -34.69 -16.28
C TYR A 48 -9.53 -33.79 -17.43
N TYR A 49 -9.28 -32.48 -17.33
CA TYR A 49 -10.03 -31.45 -18.05
C TYR A 49 -9.17 -30.24 -18.45
N GLU A 50 -9.73 -29.44 -19.35
CA GLU A 50 -9.34 -28.05 -19.61
C GLU A 50 -10.59 -27.17 -19.78
N GLU A 51 -10.44 -25.87 -19.59
CA GLU A 51 -11.51 -24.91 -19.87
C GLU A 51 -11.49 -24.56 -21.37
N VAL A 52 -12.65 -24.64 -22.01
CA VAL A 52 -12.80 -24.36 -23.44
C VAL A 52 -13.82 -23.26 -23.65
N ASP A 53 -13.40 -22.18 -24.29
CA ASP A 53 -14.26 -21.07 -24.71
C ASP A 53 -14.96 -21.39 -26.04
N GLY A 54 -16.28 -21.32 -26.04
CA GLY A 54 -17.08 -21.46 -27.26
C GLY A 54 -17.16 -22.88 -27.82
N ASP A 55 -17.08 -23.00 -29.15
CA ASP A 55 -17.34 -24.24 -29.88
C ASP A 55 -16.16 -25.22 -29.83
N PHE A 56 -16.44 -26.50 -29.63
CA PHE A 56 -15.41 -27.56 -29.59
C PHE A 56 -15.88 -28.85 -30.26
N ASP A 57 -14.90 -29.69 -30.63
CA ASP A 57 -15.12 -31.00 -31.25
C ASP A 57 -14.10 -32.01 -30.70
N VAL A 58 -14.53 -32.79 -29.71
CA VAL A 58 -13.66 -33.65 -28.93
C VAL A 58 -13.98 -35.11 -29.22
N THR A 59 -12.98 -35.93 -29.45
CA THR A 59 -13.12 -37.38 -29.63
C THR A 59 -12.20 -38.15 -28.70
N VAL A 60 -12.64 -39.29 -28.18
CA VAL A 60 -11.78 -40.23 -27.43
C VAL A 60 -12.23 -41.67 -27.64
N LYS A 61 -11.31 -42.62 -27.52
CA LYS A 61 -11.63 -44.04 -27.41
C LYS A 61 -11.51 -44.51 -25.95
N ILE A 62 -12.52 -45.19 -25.44
CA ILE A 62 -12.48 -45.86 -24.12
C ILE A 62 -12.10 -47.33 -24.34
N ASP A 63 -10.82 -47.63 -24.13
CA ASP A 63 -10.25 -48.97 -24.29
C ASP A 63 -10.69 -49.92 -23.17
N ASP A 64 -10.81 -49.43 -21.94
CA ASP A 64 -11.18 -50.25 -20.79
C ASP A 64 -11.86 -49.43 -19.69
N LEU A 65 -12.75 -50.08 -18.94
CA LEU A 65 -13.33 -49.56 -17.69
C LEU A 65 -13.50 -50.73 -16.73
N GLU A 66 -12.84 -50.63 -15.58
CA GLU A 66 -13.00 -51.60 -14.51
C GLU A 66 -14.43 -51.62 -13.99
N ASN A 67 -15.00 -52.83 -13.85
CA ASN A 67 -16.34 -53.03 -13.34
C ASN A 67 -16.34 -53.17 -11.81
N THR A 68 -16.09 -52.06 -11.12
CA THR A 68 -16.22 -51.95 -9.66
C THR A 68 -17.68 -52.08 -9.23
N ASP A 69 -18.59 -51.41 -9.94
CA ASP A 69 -20.04 -51.58 -9.88
C ASP A 69 -20.65 -51.54 -11.28
N GLY A 70 -21.85 -52.14 -11.44
CA GLY A 70 -22.62 -52.11 -12.68
C GLY A 70 -23.02 -50.70 -13.16
N TRP A 71 -22.81 -49.67 -12.33
CA TRP A 71 -23.03 -48.26 -12.61
C TRP A 71 -21.76 -47.40 -12.54
N ALA A 72 -20.56 -48.00 -12.43
CA ALA A 72 -19.30 -47.27 -12.67
C ALA A 72 -19.33 -46.56 -14.03
N LYS A 73 -18.74 -45.37 -14.14
CA LYS A 73 -18.84 -44.53 -15.35
C LYS A 73 -17.48 -44.05 -15.79
N ALA A 74 -17.27 -44.05 -17.10
CA ALA A 74 -16.17 -43.35 -17.76
C ALA A 74 -16.65 -42.69 -19.05
N GLY A 75 -16.15 -41.50 -19.35
CA GLY A 75 -16.41 -40.87 -20.65
C GLY A 75 -16.14 -39.38 -20.73
N LEU A 76 -16.46 -38.81 -21.89
CA LEU A 76 -16.35 -37.37 -22.14
C LEU A 76 -17.45 -36.62 -21.40
N MET A 77 -17.05 -35.56 -20.72
CA MET A 77 -17.92 -34.65 -19.98
C MET A 77 -17.66 -33.21 -20.38
N VAL A 78 -18.73 -32.41 -20.37
CA VAL A 78 -18.74 -30.95 -20.39
C VAL A 78 -19.43 -30.52 -19.10
N ARG A 79 -18.84 -29.62 -18.31
CA ARG A 79 -19.45 -29.05 -17.09
C ARG A 79 -19.28 -27.53 -17.06
N GLN A 80 -20.27 -26.81 -16.55
CA GLN A 80 -20.26 -25.35 -16.49
C GLN A 80 -19.16 -24.81 -15.55
N THR A 81 -19.02 -25.38 -14.35
CA THR A 81 -17.95 -25.03 -13.41
C THR A 81 -17.33 -26.30 -12.82
N LEU A 82 -16.51 -26.20 -11.76
CA LEU A 82 -15.96 -27.36 -11.04
C LEU A 82 -16.72 -27.69 -9.75
N ALA A 83 -17.85 -27.01 -9.46
CA ALA A 83 -18.71 -27.38 -8.36
C ALA A 83 -19.42 -28.72 -8.63
N ASP A 84 -19.75 -29.43 -7.55
CA ASP A 84 -20.21 -30.82 -7.57
C ASP A 84 -21.70 -30.96 -7.87
N ASP A 85 -22.48 -29.90 -7.83
CA ASP A 85 -23.91 -29.87 -8.15
C ASP A 85 -24.21 -29.24 -9.52
N GLU A 86 -23.20 -29.02 -10.36
CA GLU A 86 -23.33 -28.18 -11.56
C GLU A 86 -23.91 -28.85 -12.80
N GLU A 87 -24.43 -27.99 -13.68
CA GLU A 87 -24.87 -28.31 -15.04
C GLU A 87 -23.76 -29.05 -15.80
N HIS A 88 -24.09 -30.22 -16.35
CA HIS A 88 -23.13 -31.02 -17.10
C HIS A 88 -23.80 -31.86 -18.20
N ALA A 89 -23.03 -32.21 -19.22
CA ALA A 89 -23.37 -33.22 -20.23
C ALA A 89 -22.27 -34.28 -20.23
N MET A 90 -22.62 -35.55 -20.06
CA MET A 90 -21.65 -36.65 -20.15
C MET A 90 -22.15 -37.72 -21.12
N ILE A 91 -21.33 -38.05 -22.12
CA ILE A 91 -21.46 -39.30 -22.84
C ILE A 91 -20.70 -40.37 -22.07
N ARG A 92 -21.43 -41.35 -21.51
CA ARG A 92 -20.86 -42.31 -20.56
C ARG A 92 -20.83 -43.73 -21.12
N LYS A 93 -19.80 -44.46 -20.74
CA LYS A 93 -19.72 -45.93 -20.81
C LYS A 93 -19.85 -46.48 -19.39
N THR A 94 -20.65 -47.52 -19.27
CA THR A 94 -20.92 -48.22 -18.00
C THR A 94 -20.78 -49.72 -18.23
N PRO A 95 -20.25 -50.51 -17.28
CA PRO A 95 -20.03 -51.93 -17.46
C PRO A 95 -21.29 -52.69 -17.89
N GLY A 96 -21.22 -53.35 -19.05
CA GLY A 96 -22.31 -54.19 -19.58
C GLY A 96 -23.50 -53.45 -20.19
N ASN A 97 -23.48 -52.11 -20.24
CA ASN A 97 -24.52 -51.28 -20.85
C ASN A 97 -24.02 -50.62 -22.15
N GLU A 98 -24.95 -50.23 -23.02
CA GLU A 98 -24.64 -49.42 -24.19
C GLU A 98 -24.23 -47.99 -23.78
N THR A 99 -23.41 -47.34 -24.61
CA THR A 99 -23.04 -45.94 -24.45
C THR A 99 -24.29 -45.07 -24.53
N SER A 100 -24.44 -44.19 -23.56
CA SER A 100 -25.61 -43.33 -23.37
C SER A 100 -25.17 -41.93 -22.95
N VAL A 101 -26.08 -40.97 -22.99
CA VAL A 101 -25.83 -39.59 -22.58
C VAL A 101 -26.65 -39.29 -21.35
N GLN A 102 -26.02 -38.69 -20.33
CA GLN A 102 -26.70 -38.06 -19.20
C GLN A 102 -26.41 -36.56 -19.19
N TRP A 103 -27.29 -35.81 -18.55
CA TRP A 103 -27.09 -34.40 -18.30
C TRP A 103 -27.83 -33.91 -17.06
N ARG A 104 -27.30 -32.83 -16.48
CA ARG A 104 -27.98 -32.00 -15.49
C ARG A 104 -28.37 -30.69 -16.17
N SER A 105 -29.64 -30.31 -16.08
CA SER A 105 -30.17 -29.16 -16.82
C SER A 105 -29.91 -27.83 -16.13
N ASP A 106 -29.99 -27.82 -14.79
CA ASP A 106 -29.72 -26.69 -13.90
C ASP A 106 -29.00 -27.23 -12.64
N GLY A 107 -28.18 -26.41 -11.98
CA GLY A 107 -27.46 -26.81 -10.77
C GLY A 107 -28.36 -27.37 -9.64
N GLY A 108 -27.97 -28.48 -9.03
CA GLY A 108 -28.66 -29.17 -7.93
C GLY A 108 -29.83 -30.08 -8.33
N ASP A 109 -30.24 -30.12 -9.59
CA ASP A 109 -31.32 -31.01 -10.07
C ASP A 109 -30.83 -32.42 -10.39
N GLU A 110 -31.54 -33.49 -10.00
CA GLU A 110 -31.16 -34.86 -10.38
C GLU A 110 -31.00 -35.03 -11.91
N ALA A 111 -29.93 -35.72 -12.33
CA ALA A 111 -29.56 -35.90 -13.72
C ALA A 111 -30.62 -36.69 -14.52
N GLU A 112 -30.81 -36.27 -15.78
CA GLU A 112 -31.59 -36.95 -16.78
C GLU A 112 -30.69 -37.77 -17.71
N SER A 113 -31.26 -38.75 -18.43
CA SER A 113 -30.47 -39.56 -19.34
C SER A 113 -31.29 -40.17 -20.47
N THR A 114 -30.62 -40.52 -21.57
CA THR A 114 -31.23 -41.32 -22.65
C THR A 114 -31.60 -42.74 -22.21
N THR A 115 -31.04 -43.21 -21.09
CA THR A 115 -31.38 -44.47 -20.40
C THR A 115 -31.40 -44.34 -18.87
N SER A 116 -32.27 -45.08 -18.20
CA SER A 116 -32.29 -45.20 -16.74
C SER A 116 -32.70 -46.62 -16.32
N GLY A 117 -32.13 -47.10 -15.20
CA GLY A 117 -32.42 -48.44 -14.67
C GLY A 117 -33.83 -48.59 -14.08
N SER A 118 -34.44 -47.47 -13.66
CA SER A 118 -35.80 -47.40 -13.07
C SER A 118 -36.90 -47.10 -14.09
N GLY A 119 -36.55 -46.58 -15.27
CA GLY A 119 -37.49 -46.04 -16.26
C GLY A 119 -38.04 -44.64 -15.93
N GLU A 120 -37.72 -44.12 -14.74
CA GLU A 120 -37.93 -42.72 -14.33
C GLU A 120 -36.71 -41.90 -14.78
N HIS A 121 -36.85 -40.59 -15.05
CA HIS A 121 -35.80 -39.71 -15.62
C HIS A 121 -35.35 -40.03 -17.07
N LEU A 122 -36.17 -40.77 -17.83
CA LEU A 122 -35.99 -40.93 -19.29
C LEU A 122 -36.56 -39.73 -20.04
N ARG A 123 -35.74 -39.07 -20.86
CA ARG A 123 -36.20 -38.02 -21.79
C ARG A 123 -35.90 -38.42 -23.24
N GLU A 124 -36.90 -38.30 -24.10
CA GLU A 124 -36.71 -38.54 -25.54
C GLU A 124 -35.92 -37.39 -26.18
N VAL A 125 -34.62 -37.58 -26.31
CA VAL A 125 -33.72 -36.78 -27.16
C VAL A 125 -33.27 -37.62 -28.36
N SER A 126 -32.78 -36.98 -29.43
CA SER A 126 -32.50 -37.68 -30.69
C SER A 126 -31.27 -38.60 -30.62
N GLY A 127 -31.47 -39.92 -30.75
CA GLY A 127 -30.38 -40.89 -31.00
C GLY A 127 -30.35 -42.11 -30.06
N GLY A 128 -30.82 -42.00 -28.83
CA GLY A 128 -31.00 -43.13 -27.90
C GLY A 128 -29.69 -43.62 -27.26
N THR A 129 -29.31 -44.88 -27.55
CA THR A 129 -28.04 -45.51 -27.12
C THR A 129 -27.42 -46.31 -28.24
N MET A 130 -26.13 -46.61 -28.11
CA MET A 130 -25.46 -47.56 -28.99
C MET A 130 -24.30 -48.25 -28.29
N ALA A 131 -23.95 -49.45 -28.72
CA ALA A 131 -22.63 -49.99 -28.42
C ALA A 131 -21.58 -49.14 -29.15
N ALA A 132 -20.69 -48.47 -28.40
CA ALA A 132 -19.60 -47.68 -28.95
C ALA A 132 -18.36 -47.79 -28.06
N GLU A 133 -17.19 -47.91 -28.67
CA GLU A 133 -15.90 -47.77 -27.98
C GLU A 133 -15.34 -46.35 -28.11
N TRP A 134 -15.79 -45.60 -29.11
CA TRP A 134 -15.43 -44.21 -29.33
C TRP A 134 -16.56 -43.28 -28.97
N GLN A 135 -16.21 -42.16 -28.34
CA GLN A 135 -17.11 -41.09 -27.95
C GLN A 135 -16.66 -39.78 -28.58
N ARG A 136 -17.63 -38.93 -28.91
CA ARG A 136 -17.39 -37.57 -29.40
C ARG A 136 -18.42 -36.61 -28.87
N ILE A 137 -18.01 -35.44 -28.41
CA ILE A 137 -18.90 -34.32 -28.07
C ILE A 137 -18.54 -33.13 -28.96
N VAL A 138 -19.57 -32.53 -29.57
CA VAL A 138 -19.45 -31.31 -30.35
C VAL A 138 -20.33 -30.22 -29.74
N ARG A 139 -19.75 -29.06 -29.43
CA ARG A 139 -20.50 -27.83 -29.16
C ARG A 139 -20.55 -26.97 -30.42
N THR A 140 -21.74 -26.49 -30.77
CA THR A 140 -21.92 -25.47 -31.80
C THR A 140 -22.97 -24.46 -31.33
N GLY A 141 -22.53 -23.26 -30.98
CA GLY A 141 -23.29 -22.28 -30.20
C GLY A 141 -23.74 -22.88 -28.86
N GLU A 142 -25.05 -22.82 -28.61
CA GLU A 142 -25.70 -23.34 -27.40
C GLU A 142 -26.07 -24.83 -27.51
N THR A 143 -25.70 -25.53 -28.59
CA THR A 143 -26.10 -26.93 -28.82
C THR A 143 -24.95 -27.88 -28.60
N ILE A 144 -25.14 -28.87 -27.71
CA ILE A 144 -24.24 -29.99 -27.49
C ILE A 144 -24.75 -31.22 -28.24
N ARG A 145 -23.90 -31.84 -29.06
CA ARG A 145 -24.18 -33.10 -29.74
C ARG A 145 -23.19 -34.17 -29.32
N SER A 146 -23.74 -35.28 -28.83
CA SER A 146 -22.94 -36.43 -28.38
C SER A 146 -23.10 -37.57 -29.35
N TYR A 147 -21.97 -38.15 -29.78
CA TYR A 147 -21.89 -39.20 -30.79
C TYR A 147 -21.11 -40.41 -30.28
N GLY A 148 -21.50 -41.61 -30.74
CA GLY A 148 -20.73 -42.83 -30.55
C GLY A 148 -20.23 -43.40 -31.88
N SER A 149 -19.11 -44.13 -31.83
CA SER A 149 -18.55 -44.85 -32.98
C SER A 149 -17.89 -46.17 -32.57
N ASP A 150 -17.88 -47.14 -33.49
CA ASP A 150 -17.14 -48.39 -33.35
C ASP A 150 -15.71 -48.31 -33.91
N ASP A 151 -15.44 -47.36 -34.81
CA ASP A 151 -14.19 -47.28 -35.58
C ASP A 151 -13.47 -45.92 -35.48
N GLY A 152 -14.07 -44.93 -34.84
CA GLY A 152 -13.52 -43.57 -34.69
C GLY A 152 -13.66 -42.69 -35.94
N GLU A 153 -14.18 -43.24 -37.04
CA GLU A 153 -14.38 -42.52 -38.31
C GLU A 153 -15.87 -42.27 -38.60
N ASN A 154 -16.71 -43.27 -38.32
CA ASN A 154 -18.15 -43.24 -38.59
C ASN A 154 -18.93 -42.99 -37.30
N TRP A 155 -19.47 -41.78 -37.16
CA TRP A 155 -20.13 -41.31 -35.94
C TRP A 155 -21.66 -41.37 -36.04
N THR A 156 -22.32 -41.90 -35.01
CA THR A 156 -23.78 -41.94 -34.87
C THR A 156 -24.22 -41.01 -33.74
N LEU A 157 -25.15 -40.10 -34.02
CA LEU A 157 -25.70 -39.17 -33.03
C LEU A 157 -26.50 -39.95 -31.96
N ILE A 158 -26.18 -39.74 -30.69
CA ILE A 158 -26.84 -40.34 -29.52
C ILE A 158 -27.79 -39.35 -28.85
N ALA A 159 -27.37 -38.09 -28.69
CA ALA A 159 -28.19 -37.03 -28.13
C ALA A 159 -27.82 -35.66 -28.72
N GLU A 160 -28.83 -34.79 -28.81
CA GLU A 160 -28.67 -33.35 -29.05
C GLU A 160 -29.34 -32.63 -27.88
N LEU A 161 -28.56 -31.81 -27.17
CA LEU A 161 -28.97 -31.04 -26.01
C LEU A 161 -28.85 -29.55 -26.35
N SER A 162 -29.87 -28.75 -26.01
CA SER A 162 -29.86 -27.30 -26.20
C SER A 162 -30.86 -26.60 -25.27
N PRO A 163 -30.74 -25.28 -25.07
CA PRO A 163 -31.73 -24.49 -24.33
C PRO A 163 -33.10 -24.57 -25.00
N SER A 164 -33.12 -24.59 -26.33
CA SER A 164 -34.35 -24.68 -27.13
C SER A 164 -35.12 -25.99 -26.94
N ALA A 165 -34.43 -27.07 -26.53
CA ALA A 165 -35.02 -28.34 -26.14
C ALA A 165 -35.30 -28.44 -24.63
N GLY A 166 -34.90 -27.42 -23.86
CA GLY A 166 -35.00 -27.32 -22.40
C GLY A 166 -34.13 -28.33 -21.66
N THR A 167 -32.93 -28.63 -22.16
CA THR A 167 -32.05 -29.68 -21.60
C THR A 167 -30.76 -29.15 -20.97
N ILE A 168 -30.06 -28.20 -21.57
CA ILE A 168 -28.80 -27.63 -21.04
C ILE A 168 -28.70 -26.20 -21.55
N ASP A 169 -28.19 -25.28 -20.73
CA ASP A 169 -27.89 -23.88 -21.08
C ASP A 169 -26.50 -23.43 -20.60
N PHE A 170 -25.44 -23.95 -21.23
CA PHE A 170 -24.07 -23.55 -20.89
C PHE A 170 -23.79 -22.09 -21.29
N ALA A 171 -23.15 -21.35 -20.40
CA ALA A 171 -22.53 -20.06 -20.68
C ALA A 171 -21.31 -20.20 -21.63
N GLY A 172 -20.66 -19.08 -21.97
CA GLY A 172 -19.61 -19.02 -23.01
C GLY A 172 -18.49 -20.05 -22.85
N SER A 173 -17.87 -20.13 -21.67
CA SER A 173 -16.83 -21.11 -21.33
C SER A 173 -17.42 -22.34 -20.61
N ALA A 174 -16.79 -23.50 -20.79
CA ALA A 174 -17.11 -24.73 -20.05
C ALA A 174 -15.87 -25.63 -19.89
N TYR A 175 -15.81 -26.40 -18.81
CA TYR A 175 -14.77 -27.40 -18.60
C TYR A 175 -15.08 -28.69 -19.37
N VAL A 176 -14.19 -29.10 -20.26
CA VAL A 176 -14.35 -30.30 -21.10
C VAL A 176 -13.25 -31.30 -20.78
N GLY A 177 -13.60 -32.57 -20.61
CA GLY A 177 -12.62 -33.55 -20.14
C GLY A 177 -13.10 -34.99 -20.05
N LEU A 178 -12.25 -35.82 -19.45
CA LEU A 178 -12.48 -37.23 -19.17
C LEU A 178 -12.87 -37.41 -17.70
N ALA A 179 -14.07 -37.94 -17.46
CA ALA A 179 -14.62 -38.17 -16.13
C ALA A 179 -14.67 -39.66 -15.80
N VAL A 180 -14.28 -40.05 -14.58
CA VAL A 180 -14.35 -41.44 -14.08
C VAL A 180 -14.86 -41.50 -12.64
N THR A 181 -15.87 -42.34 -12.39
CA THR A 181 -16.36 -42.66 -11.04
C THR A 181 -16.44 -44.18 -10.85
N SER A 182 -16.12 -44.64 -9.64
CA SER A 182 -16.19 -46.05 -9.26
C SER A 182 -17.62 -46.52 -8.93
N HIS A 183 -18.49 -45.59 -8.54
CA HIS A 183 -19.83 -45.87 -8.01
C HIS A 183 -19.83 -46.81 -6.78
N ASP A 184 -18.67 -46.97 -6.12
CA ASP A 184 -18.53 -47.74 -4.90
C ASP A 184 -17.63 -46.94 -3.96
N GLU A 185 -18.23 -46.28 -2.97
CA GLU A 185 -17.55 -45.43 -2.01
C GLU A 185 -16.37 -46.20 -1.37
N GLY A 186 -15.22 -45.51 -1.25
CA GLY A 186 -13.99 -46.11 -0.73
C GLY A 186 -13.19 -46.96 -1.73
N THR A 187 -13.62 -47.10 -2.99
CA THR A 187 -12.91 -47.86 -4.04
C THR A 187 -12.61 -47.01 -5.27
N LEU A 188 -11.48 -47.24 -5.94
CA LEU A 188 -11.14 -46.62 -7.24
C LEU A 188 -11.53 -47.55 -8.40
N ALA A 189 -12.09 -46.99 -9.46
CA ALA A 189 -12.22 -47.67 -10.75
C ALA A 189 -11.19 -47.14 -11.73
N THR A 190 -10.50 -48.04 -12.44
CA THR A 190 -9.57 -47.65 -13.50
C THR A 190 -10.27 -47.63 -14.85
N ALA A 191 -10.25 -46.49 -15.54
CA ALA A 191 -10.61 -46.38 -16.96
C ALA A 191 -9.36 -46.10 -17.80
N LYS A 192 -9.31 -46.67 -19.01
CA LYS A 192 -8.23 -46.44 -19.97
C LYS A 192 -8.78 -45.84 -21.24
N PHE A 193 -8.18 -44.75 -21.64
CA PHE A 193 -8.51 -43.97 -22.82
C PHE A 193 -7.33 -43.97 -23.79
N SER A 194 -7.62 -43.92 -25.08
CA SER A 194 -6.63 -43.64 -26.12
C SER A 194 -7.23 -42.76 -27.19
N ASN A 195 -6.38 -42.19 -28.03
CA ASN A 195 -6.80 -41.37 -29.17
C ASN A 195 -7.71 -40.19 -28.75
N LEU A 196 -7.39 -39.55 -27.62
CA LEU A 196 -7.99 -38.27 -27.27
C LEU A 196 -7.55 -37.25 -28.34
N SER A 197 -8.50 -36.51 -28.89
CA SER A 197 -8.30 -35.48 -29.91
C SER A 197 -9.31 -34.35 -29.70
N GLY A 198 -8.89 -33.13 -29.97
CA GLY A 198 -9.70 -31.93 -29.74
C GLY A 198 -9.65 -31.39 -28.32
N LEU A 199 -8.89 -32.05 -27.42
CA LEU A 199 -8.49 -31.51 -26.12
C LEU A 199 -7.03 -31.85 -25.80
N SER A 200 -6.40 -30.97 -25.02
CA SER A 200 -5.05 -31.12 -24.46
C SER A 200 -5.05 -30.85 -22.94
N PRO A 201 -5.84 -31.59 -22.15
CA PRO A 201 -6.02 -31.28 -20.74
C PRO A 201 -4.71 -31.40 -19.96
N SER A 202 -4.38 -30.39 -19.18
CA SER A 202 -3.23 -30.40 -18.24
C SER A 202 -3.68 -30.46 -16.78
N SER A 203 -4.97 -30.25 -16.52
CA SER A 203 -5.54 -30.14 -15.18
C SER A 203 -6.36 -31.38 -14.82
N ASN A 204 -6.25 -31.84 -13.57
CA ASN A 204 -7.14 -32.86 -13.03
C ASN A 204 -7.55 -32.54 -11.59
N ALA A 205 -8.75 -32.97 -11.20
CA ALA A 205 -9.28 -32.78 -9.85
C ALA A 205 -10.32 -33.85 -9.51
N ASP A 206 -10.48 -34.15 -8.23
CA ASP A 206 -11.67 -34.81 -7.72
C ASP A 206 -12.80 -33.79 -7.59
N ILE A 207 -13.99 -34.13 -8.08
CA ILE A 207 -15.20 -33.32 -8.00
C ILE A 207 -16.14 -34.00 -6.99
N GLY A 208 -16.63 -33.22 -6.03
CA GLY A 208 -17.49 -33.69 -4.93
C GLY A 208 -16.78 -34.49 -3.84
N ASP A 209 -17.57 -35.13 -2.97
CA ASP A 209 -17.05 -35.92 -1.85
C ASP A 209 -16.55 -37.30 -2.34
N VAL A 210 -15.25 -37.35 -2.64
CA VAL A 210 -14.56 -38.54 -3.12
C VAL A 210 -13.68 -39.11 -2.00
N GLU A 211 -14.13 -40.19 -1.36
CA GLU A 211 -13.43 -40.78 -0.20
C GLU A 211 -11.98 -41.24 -0.51
N VAL A 212 -11.71 -41.65 -1.76
CA VAL A 212 -10.37 -42.04 -2.21
C VAL A 212 -10.00 -41.23 -3.45
N PRO A 213 -9.04 -40.29 -3.34
CA PRO A 213 -8.64 -39.41 -4.43
C PRO A 213 -8.22 -40.17 -5.68
N GLY A 214 -8.66 -39.68 -6.84
CA GLY A 214 -8.31 -40.24 -8.14
C GLY A 214 -6.92 -39.82 -8.63
N SER A 215 -6.51 -40.37 -9.76
CA SER A 215 -5.25 -40.00 -10.41
C SER A 215 -5.28 -40.21 -11.93
N VAL A 216 -4.38 -39.54 -12.65
CA VAL A 216 -4.15 -39.71 -14.09
C VAL A 216 -2.73 -40.23 -14.33
N SER A 217 -2.57 -41.27 -15.15
CA SER A 217 -1.26 -41.85 -15.49
C SER A 217 -1.20 -42.36 -16.94
N GLY A 218 -0.03 -42.26 -17.59
CA GLY A 218 0.15 -42.74 -18.97
C GLY A 218 1.63 -42.98 -19.29
N SER A 219 1.95 -44.12 -19.90
CA SER A 219 3.34 -44.50 -20.22
C SER A 219 3.78 -43.93 -21.57
N GLY A 220 4.64 -42.92 -21.57
CA GLY A 220 5.31 -42.48 -22.78
C GLY A 220 6.02 -41.15 -22.62
N GLY A 221 7.19 -41.16 -21.96
CA GLY A 221 8.20 -40.13 -22.20
C GLY A 221 8.59 -40.23 -23.68
N ARG A 222 8.10 -39.26 -24.46
CA ARG A 222 8.74 -38.83 -25.70
C ARG A 222 9.48 -37.54 -25.37
N ASP A 223 10.62 -37.39 -26.03
CA ASP A 223 11.13 -36.08 -26.40
C ASP A 223 9.94 -35.21 -26.80
N PRO A 224 9.61 -34.14 -26.05
CA PRO A 224 8.49 -33.30 -26.44
C PRO A 224 8.76 -32.81 -27.87
N ALA A 225 7.76 -32.81 -28.75
CA ALA A 225 7.94 -32.09 -30.01
C ALA A 225 7.95 -30.59 -29.66
N PRO A 226 8.70 -29.76 -30.38
CA PRO A 226 8.61 -28.33 -30.16
C PRO A 226 7.19 -27.88 -30.49
N VAL A 227 6.57 -27.08 -29.62
CA VAL A 227 5.16 -26.69 -29.68
C VAL A 227 5.03 -25.31 -30.27
N VAL A 228 4.04 -25.11 -31.16
CA VAL A 228 3.80 -23.83 -31.82
C VAL A 228 2.32 -23.44 -31.80
N SER A 229 2.03 -22.27 -31.27
CA SER A 229 0.71 -21.66 -31.32
C SER A 229 0.59 -20.77 -32.56
N THR A 230 -0.60 -20.79 -33.19
CA THR A 230 -0.94 -19.81 -34.24
C THR A 230 -1.70 -18.67 -33.58
N GLY A 231 -1.10 -17.49 -33.59
CA GLY A 231 -1.72 -16.27 -33.11
C GLY A 231 -2.73 -15.70 -34.10
N SER A 232 -3.33 -14.58 -33.74
CA SER A 232 -4.17 -13.79 -34.65
C SER A 232 -3.32 -13.16 -35.76
N ALA A 233 -3.95 -12.91 -36.90
CA ALA A 233 -3.35 -12.02 -37.89
C ALA A 233 -3.59 -10.57 -37.46
N SER A 234 -2.63 -9.72 -37.79
CA SER A 234 -2.61 -8.31 -37.42
C SER A 234 -2.14 -7.49 -38.63
N ASN A 235 -2.14 -6.16 -38.59
CA ASN A 235 -1.75 -5.29 -39.72
C ASN A 235 -2.44 -5.68 -41.05
N VAL A 236 -3.76 -5.92 -41.00
CA VAL A 236 -4.53 -6.46 -42.12
C VAL A 236 -4.97 -5.33 -43.04
N THR A 237 -4.33 -5.22 -44.20
CA THR A 237 -4.70 -4.26 -45.24
C THR A 237 -5.51 -4.93 -46.34
N ALA A 238 -5.90 -4.16 -47.35
CA ALA A 238 -6.49 -4.71 -48.58
C ALA A 238 -5.54 -5.67 -49.34
N SER A 239 -4.23 -5.68 -49.07
CA SER A 239 -3.26 -6.52 -49.82
C SER A 239 -2.17 -7.19 -48.99
N SER A 240 -2.21 -7.06 -47.66
CA SER A 240 -1.23 -7.68 -46.76
C SER A 240 -1.84 -8.06 -45.42
N ALA A 241 -1.19 -8.98 -44.70
CA ALA A 241 -1.48 -9.27 -43.31
C ALA A 241 -0.19 -9.74 -42.61
N SER A 242 -0.01 -9.40 -41.34
CA SER A 242 1.02 -9.99 -40.48
C SER A 242 0.47 -11.25 -39.82
N LEU A 243 1.12 -12.38 -40.04
CA LEU A 243 0.72 -13.65 -39.45
C LEU A 243 1.51 -13.85 -38.16
N GLY A 244 0.83 -13.98 -37.02
CA GLY A 244 1.44 -14.19 -35.71
C GLY A 244 1.47 -15.66 -35.30
N GLY A 245 2.52 -16.06 -34.59
CA GLY A 245 2.66 -17.36 -33.95
C GLY A 245 3.62 -17.28 -32.77
N ALA A 246 3.69 -18.31 -31.95
CA ALA A 246 4.69 -18.40 -30.88
C ALA A 246 5.24 -19.80 -30.77
N VAL A 247 6.55 -19.89 -30.52
CA VAL A 247 7.20 -21.12 -30.10
C VAL A 247 6.92 -21.26 -28.61
N ASP A 248 5.99 -22.13 -28.26
CA ASP A 248 5.58 -22.34 -26.88
C ASP A 248 6.60 -23.21 -26.15
N GLU A 249 7.17 -24.20 -26.84
CA GLU A 249 8.25 -25.07 -26.31
C GLU A 249 9.22 -25.45 -27.42
N LEU A 250 10.53 -25.46 -27.13
CA LEU A 250 11.56 -26.09 -27.99
C LEU A 250 11.88 -27.53 -27.58
N ALA A 251 11.25 -28.01 -26.49
CA ALA A 251 11.52 -29.32 -25.94
C ALA A 251 13.01 -29.55 -25.59
N GLU A 252 13.61 -30.68 -26.00
CA GLU A 252 15.05 -30.97 -25.82
C GLU A 252 15.92 -30.41 -26.98
N ASP A 253 15.34 -29.72 -27.96
CA ASP A 253 16.07 -29.16 -29.11
C ASP A 253 16.70 -27.79 -28.83
N ASP A 254 17.94 -27.60 -29.29
CA ASP A 254 18.66 -26.32 -29.17
C ASP A 254 18.07 -25.22 -30.08
N SER A 255 17.36 -25.61 -31.15
CA SER A 255 16.69 -24.69 -32.08
C SER A 255 15.69 -25.39 -33.00
N ALA A 256 14.68 -24.66 -33.47
CA ALA A 256 13.72 -25.13 -34.48
C ALA A 256 13.50 -24.10 -35.59
N THR A 257 13.07 -24.57 -36.76
CA THR A 257 12.77 -23.76 -37.94
C THR A 257 11.29 -23.40 -37.96
N ALA A 258 10.98 -22.11 -37.82
CA ALA A 258 9.63 -21.56 -37.78
C ALA A 258 9.24 -20.89 -39.12
N TYR A 259 8.00 -21.09 -39.58
CA TYR A 259 7.41 -20.42 -40.74
C TYR A 259 5.88 -20.45 -40.69
N PHE A 260 5.21 -19.73 -41.60
CA PHE A 260 3.74 -19.79 -41.74
C PHE A 260 3.34 -20.47 -43.04
N GLU A 261 2.19 -21.13 -43.00
CA GLU A 261 1.47 -21.59 -44.19
C GLU A 261 0.17 -20.80 -44.31
N TYR A 262 -0.13 -20.25 -45.49
CA TYR A 262 -1.38 -19.53 -45.75
C TYR A 262 -2.01 -19.88 -47.11
N ARG A 263 -3.32 -19.70 -47.25
CA ARG A 263 -4.07 -19.89 -48.50
C ARG A 263 -5.42 -19.16 -48.48
N PRO A 264 -6.01 -18.81 -49.63
CA PRO A 264 -7.41 -18.38 -49.66
C PRO A 264 -8.33 -19.49 -49.13
N ARG A 265 -9.36 -19.13 -48.37
CA ARG A 265 -10.29 -20.08 -47.74
C ARG A 265 -10.89 -21.01 -48.80
N GLY A 266 -10.69 -22.32 -48.61
CA GLY A 266 -11.15 -23.37 -49.55
C GLY A 266 -10.19 -23.76 -50.68
N ALA A 267 -9.01 -23.13 -50.79
CA ALA A 267 -7.95 -23.60 -51.68
C ALA A 267 -7.34 -24.94 -51.20
N ARG A 268 -6.86 -25.77 -52.13
CA ARG A 268 -6.33 -27.13 -51.80
C ARG A 268 -4.85 -27.16 -51.40
N SER A 269 -4.13 -26.07 -51.62
CA SER A 269 -2.68 -26.02 -51.44
C SER A 269 -2.33 -24.83 -50.57
N TRP A 270 -1.42 -25.06 -49.62
CA TRP A 270 -0.84 -24.04 -48.76
C TRP A 270 0.37 -23.41 -49.44
N THR A 271 0.58 -22.11 -49.21
CA THR A 271 1.80 -21.38 -49.57
C THR A 271 2.60 -21.16 -48.29
N ALA A 272 3.85 -21.61 -48.28
CA ALA A 272 4.75 -21.40 -47.14
C ALA A 272 5.46 -20.04 -47.27
N THR A 273 5.60 -19.33 -46.15
CA THR A 273 6.48 -18.16 -46.05
C THR A 273 7.94 -18.61 -46.03
N PRO A 274 8.91 -17.69 -46.23
CA PRO A 274 10.28 -17.92 -45.81
C PRO A 274 10.35 -18.37 -44.35
N SER A 275 11.28 -19.27 -44.07
CA SER A 275 11.52 -19.81 -42.74
C SER A 275 12.60 -19.05 -41.99
N GLN A 276 12.51 -19.07 -40.65
CA GLN A 276 13.51 -18.54 -39.73
C GLN A 276 13.89 -19.59 -38.70
N THR A 277 15.14 -19.60 -38.23
CA THR A 277 15.60 -20.52 -37.18
C THR A 277 15.54 -19.79 -35.84
N LEU A 278 14.85 -20.37 -34.86
CA LEU A 278 14.65 -19.83 -33.53
C LEU A 278 15.29 -20.78 -32.51
N SER A 279 16.09 -20.22 -31.59
CA SER A 279 16.83 -20.97 -30.55
C SER A 279 16.33 -20.68 -29.13
N SER A 280 15.15 -20.08 -29.01
CA SER A 280 14.43 -19.88 -27.76
C SER A 280 12.92 -19.91 -28.02
N THR A 281 12.13 -20.13 -26.96
CA THR A 281 10.68 -19.92 -26.99
C THR A 281 10.36 -18.43 -27.15
N GLY A 282 9.14 -18.11 -27.59
CA GLY A 282 8.69 -16.73 -27.79
C GLY A 282 7.91 -16.52 -29.09
N SER A 283 7.35 -15.32 -29.24
CA SER A 283 6.56 -14.95 -30.41
C SER A 283 7.42 -14.77 -31.67
N PHE A 284 6.81 -15.04 -32.81
CA PHE A 284 7.37 -14.72 -34.12
C PHE A 284 6.25 -14.34 -35.09
N SER A 285 6.58 -13.51 -36.08
CA SER A 285 5.61 -13.05 -37.07
C SER A 285 6.20 -13.04 -38.48
N TYR A 286 5.33 -13.04 -39.48
CA TYR A 286 5.73 -12.82 -40.86
C TYR A 286 4.65 -12.05 -41.63
N GLN A 287 5.03 -10.93 -42.25
CA GLN A 287 4.13 -10.15 -43.10
C GLN A 287 4.02 -10.78 -44.49
N VAL A 288 2.82 -11.25 -44.83
CA VAL A 288 2.48 -11.70 -46.18
C VAL A 288 1.91 -10.54 -46.98
N GLY A 289 2.44 -10.33 -48.19
CA GLY A 289 1.95 -9.33 -49.16
C GLY A 289 1.30 -9.98 -50.38
N ASP A 290 0.90 -9.16 -51.34
CA ASP A 290 0.22 -9.57 -52.59
C ASP A 290 -1.08 -10.38 -52.35
N LEU A 291 -1.76 -10.13 -51.23
CA LEU A 291 -3.08 -10.69 -50.97
C LEU A 291 -4.14 -9.99 -51.83
N SER A 292 -5.23 -10.70 -52.12
CA SER A 292 -6.40 -10.09 -52.76
C SER A 292 -7.26 -9.41 -51.70
N SER A 293 -7.79 -8.22 -51.97
CA SER A 293 -8.72 -7.50 -51.10
C SER A 293 -10.05 -8.24 -50.94
N ASP A 294 -10.79 -7.97 -49.86
CA ASP A 294 -12.10 -8.60 -49.57
C ASP A 294 -12.06 -10.14 -49.69
N THR A 295 -10.97 -10.74 -49.20
CA THR A 295 -10.72 -12.18 -49.33
C THR A 295 -10.32 -12.78 -47.99
N VAL A 296 -11.06 -13.80 -47.56
CA VAL A 296 -10.71 -14.59 -46.37
C VAL A 296 -9.58 -15.56 -46.70
N TYR A 297 -8.47 -15.45 -45.97
CA TYR A 297 -7.36 -16.39 -45.95
C TYR A 297 -7.41 -17.25 -44.69
N GLU A 298 -6.99 -18.51 -44.83
CA GLU A 298 -6.66 -19.41 -43.72
C GLU A 298 -5.13 -19.41 -43.57
N PHE A 299 -4.61 -19.37 -42.35
CA PHE A 299 -3.18 -19.48 -42.07
C PHE A 299 -2.88 -20.28 -40.79
N ARG A 300 -1.65 -20.76 -40.65
CA ARG A 300 -1.14 -21.46 -39.46
C ARG A 300 0.38 -21.31 -39.31
N ALA A 301 0.85 -21.28 -38.06
CA ALA A 301 2.26 -21.36 -37.70
C ALA A 301 2.76 -22.81 -37.81
N VAL A 302 4.00 -22.99 -38.23
CA VAL A 302 4.67 -24.28 -38.40
C VAL A 302 6.07 -24.21 -37.81
N LEU A 303 6.44 -25.23 -37.04
CA LEU A 303 7.75 -25.36 -36.41
C LEU A 303 8.34 -26.74 -36.73
N GLU A 304 9.61 -26.80 -37.14
CA GLU A 304 10.32 -28.03 -37.52
C GLU A 304 11.72 -28.06 -36.87
N ALA A 305 11.96 -29.00 -35.95
CA ALA A 305 13.26 -29.26 -35.33
C ALA A 305 14.21 -30.05 -36.26
N ASP A 306 15.51 -30.01 -35.92
CA ASP A 306 16.58 -30.61 -36.71
C ASP A 306 16.54 -32.15 -36.73
N ASP A 307 15.88 -32.77 -35.74
CA ASP A 307 15.74 -34.22 -35.59
C ASP A 307 14.53 -34.80 -36.37
N GLY A 308 13.67 -33.93 -36.90
CA GLY A 308 12.51 -34.25 -37.71
C GLY A 308 11.16 -34.14 -37.00
N ASP A 309 11.14 -33.77 -35.71
CA ASP A 309 9.93 -33.46 -34.96
C ASP A 309 9.45 -32.03 -35.25
N GLY A 310 8.16 -31.78 -35.08
CA GLY A 310 7.58 -30.49 -35.44
C GLY A 310 6.09 -30.40 -35.21
N ASP A 311 5.62 -29.18 -35.03
CA ASP A 311 4.24 -28.86 -34.72
C ASP A 311 3.63 -27.92 -35.75
N ARG A 312 2.31 -27.97 -35.89
CA ARG A 312 1.51 -27.06 -36.71
C ARG A 312 0.40 -26.53 -35.83
N GLY A 313 0.45 -25.24 -35.56
CA GLY A 313 -0.56 -24.58 -34.76
C GLY A 313 -1.95 -24.63 -35.42
N SER A 314 -2.93 -24.15 -34.66
CA SER A 314 -4.33 -24.06 -35.08
C SER A 314 -4.48 -23.28 -36.40
N ILE A 315 -5.50 -23.63 -37.19
CA ILE A 315 -5.83 -22.82 -38.38
C ILE A 315 -6.59 -21.60 -37.92
N ASN A 316 -6.04 -20.43 -38.20
CA ASN A 316 -6.69 -19.16 -38.00
C ASN A 316 -7.11 -18.54 -39.34
N THR A 317 -8.03 -17.57 -39.30
CA THR A 317 -8.51 -16.87 -40.50
C THR A 317 -8.27 -15.38 -40.41
N VAL A 318 -8.01 -14.77 -41.57
CA VAL A 318 -7.90 -13.32 -41.72
C VAL A 318 -8.66 -12.88 -42.97
N GLU A 319 -9.47 -11.84 -42.85
CA GLU A 319 -10.18 -11.23 -43.97
C GLU A 319 -9.49 -9.91 -44.33
N THR A 320 -8.96 -9.82 -45.56
CA THR A 320 -8.33 -8.59 -46.03
C THR A 320 -9.36 -7.47 -46.14
N ALA A 321 -8.97 -6.26 -45.71
CA ALA A 321 -9.83 -5.09 -45.72
C ALA A 321 -10.32 -4.75 -47.14
N VAL A 322 -11.43 -4.00 -47.20
CA VAL A 322 -11.89 -3.39 -48.45
C VAL A 322 -10.92 -2.26 -48.80
N ASP A 323 -10.61 -2.09 -50.09
CA ASP A 323 -9.82 -0.96 -50.58
C ASP A 323 -10.70 0.30 -50.52
N GLU A 324 -10.72 0.98 -49.37
CA GLU A 324 -11.63 2.11 -49.12
C GLU A 324 -11.06 3.42 -49.69
N THR A 325 -11.77 3.98 -50.67
CA THR A 325 -11.51 5.30 -51.28
C THR A 325 -12.72 6.24 -51.12
N ASP A 326 -13.53 6.10 -50.06
CA ASP A 326 -14.91 6.63 -50.05
C ASP A 326 -15.28 7.72 -49.00
N GLY A 327 -14.39 8.22 -48.12
CA GLY A 327 -14.65 9.43 -47.29
C GLY A 327 -14.25 9.34 -45.80
N PHE A 328 -13.95 10.48 -45.18
CA PHE A 328 -13.48 10.64 -43.79
C PHE A 328 -14.18 11.80 -43.06
N VAL A 329 -14.42 11.64 -41.76
CA VAL A 329 -14.83 12.71 -40.84
C VAL A 329 -13.72 12.96 -39.82
N VAL A 330 -13.27 14.21 -39.72
CA VAL A 330 -12.30 14.65 -38.70
C VAL A 330 -13.01 15.61 -37.74
N GLU A 331 -12.95 15.31 -36.45
CA GLU A 331 -13.49 16.15 -35.39
C GLU A 331 -12.35 16.80 -34.60
N GLY A 332 -12.40 18.12 -34.40
CA GLY A 332 -11.39 18.83 -33.63
C GLY A 332 -11.94 19.95 -32.76
N ALA A 333 -11.43 20.06 -31.54
CA ALA A 333 -11.61 21.21 -30.65
C ALA A 333 -10.33 22.07 -30.62
N GLY A 334 -10.42 23.28 -30.09
CA GLY A 334 -9.26 24.17 -29.92
C GLY A 334 -9.61 25.64 -30.12
N VAL A 335 -8.89 26.56 -29.47
CA VAL A 335 -9.21 28.00 -29.56
C VAL A 335 -8.95 28.57 -30.96
N ASP A 336 -7.89 28.15 -31.64
CA ASP A 336 -7.64 28.48 -33.05
C ASP A 336 -6.40 27.77 -33.62
N ILE A 337 -6.39 27.49 -34.92
CA ILE A 337 -5.16 27.26 -35.69
C ILE A 337 -4.72 28.64 -36.21
N TRP A 338 -4.14 29.46 -35.32
CA TRP A 338 -3.74 30.84 -35.60
C TRP A 338 -2.70 31.35 -34.57
N ASN A 339 -2.54 32.68 -34.43
CA ASN A 339 -1.70 33.36 -33.43
C ASN A 339 -0.26 32.89 -33.42
N ARG A 340 0.32 32.51 -32.27
CA ARG A 340 1.68 31.96 -32.11
C ARG A 340 1.71 30.47 -31.82
N SER A 341 0.54 29.89 -31.54
CA SER A 341 0.35 28.53 -31.09
C SER A 341 -0.97 28.03 -31.68
N ASP A 342 -0.94 26.87 -32.33
CA ASP A 342 -2.10 26.23 -32.91
C ASP A 342 -2.81 25.36 -31.87
N GLU A 343 -4.14 25.35 -31.92
CA GLU A 343 -5.00 24.40 -31.21
C GLU A 343 -6.04 23.79 -32.17
N GLY A 344 -6.01 22.46 -32.34
CA GLY A 344 -6.85 21.73 -33.28
C GLY A 344 -6.49 20.26 -33.38
N HIS A 345 -7.33 19.46 -34.04
CA HIS A 345 -7.04 18.05 -34.31
C HIS A 345 -6.39 17.90 -35.70
N PHE A 346 -5.39 17.03 -35.82
CA PHE A 346 -4.62 16.82 -37.04
C PHE A 346 -4.49 15.33 -37.38
N TYR A 347 -4.95 14.93 -38.57
CA TYR A 347 -4.84 13.58 -39.13
C TYR A 347 -3.80 13.56 -40.26
N PHE A 348 -2.66 12.90 -40.07
CA PHE A 348 -1.45 13.13 -40.86
C PHE A 348 -0.60 11.89 -41.15
N THR A 349 0.37 12.08 -42.05
CA THR A 349 1.50 11.18 -42.31
C THR A 349 2.80 11.99 -42.47
N ASP A 350 3.95 11.33 -42.30
CA ASP A 350 5.26 11.87 -42.60
C ASP A 350 5.46 12.01 -44.11
N VAL A 351 5.95 13.17 -44.54
CA VAL A 351 6.36 13.44 -45.91
C VAL A 351 7.80 13.95 -45.96
N SER A 352 8.53 13.61 -47.02
CA SER A 352 9.86 14.16 -47.29
C SER A 352 10.05 14.48 -48.77
N GLY A 353 10.73 15.59 -49.05
CA GLY A 353 10.97 16.06 -50.41
C GLY A 353 9.71 16.57 -51.12
N ASP A 354 9.69 16.47 -52.45
CA ASP A 354 8.60 16.95 -53.31
C ASP A 354 7.34 16.08 -53.16
N PHE A 355 6.17 16.71 -53.07
CA PHE A 355 4.88 16.04 -52.99
C PHE A 355 3.80 16.81 -53.77
N ASP A 356 2.69 16.14 -54.04
CA ASP A 356 1.52 16.68 -54.72
C ASP A 356 0.27 16.01 -54.13
N VAL A 357 -0.46 16.75 -53.29
CA VAL A 357 -1.57 16.21 -52.50
C VAL A 357 -2.84 17.01 -52.77
N ALA A 358 -3.95 16.32 -52.99
CA ALA A 358 -5.26 16.92 -53.19
C ALA A 358 -6.31 16.28 -52.28
N VAL A 359 -7.33 17.04 -51.89
CA VAL A 359 -8.46 16.57 -51.08
C VAL A 359 -9.70 17.41 -51.38
N GLU A 360 -10.89 16.84 -51.30
CA GLU A 360 -12.14 17.58 -51.23
C GLU A 360 -12.57 17.77 -49.76
N VAL A 361 -12.89 19.00 -49.37
CA VAL A 361 -13.54 19.30 -48.08
C VAL A 361 -15.04 19.42 -48.31
N ASP A 362 -15.76 18.31 -48.18
CA ASP A 362 -17.20 18.17 -48.44
C ASP A 362 -18.05 19.08 -47.53
N GLY A 363 -17.71 19.09 -46.24
CA GLY A 363 -18.50 19.74 -45.20
C GLY A 363 -17.65 20.25 -44.04
N LEU A 364 -18.13 21.31 -43.40
CA LEU A 364 -17.57 21.85 -42.16
C LEU A 364 -18.73 22.35 -41.30
N GLU A 365 -18.81 21.89 -40.06
CA GLU A 365 -19.76 22.37 -39.08
C GLU A 365 -19.49 23.84 -38.71
N ASP A 366 -20.53 24.66 -38.70
CA ASP A 366 -20.45 26.09 -38.30
C ASP A 366 -20.57 26.21 -36.78
N THR A 367 -19.55 25.73 -36.05
CA THR A 367 -19.44 25.90 -34.58
C THR A 367 -19.12 27.34 -34.20
N ASP A 368 -18.33 28.01 -35.03
CA ASP A 368 -17.99 29.44 -34.98
C ASP A 368 -17.66 29.93 -36.40
N PRO A 369 -17.91 31.21 -36.74
CA PRO A 369 -17.49 31.80 -38.02
C PRO A 369 -15.99 31.70 -38.33
N TYR A 370 -15.15 31.38 -37.34
CA TYR A 370 -13.72 31.16 -37.51
C TYR A 370 -13.28 29.72 -37.30
N ALA A 371 -14.19 28.75 -37.19
CA ALA A 371 -13.85 27.33 -37.30
C ALA A 371 -13.12 27.05 -38.63
N LYS A 372 -12.19 26.09 -38.65
CA LYS A 372 -11.36 25.83 -39.84
C LYS A 372 -11.26 24.34 -40.10
N ALA A 373 -11.30 23.98 -41.38
CA ALA A 373 -10.91 22.66 -41.87
C ALA A 373 -10.12 22.75 -43.17
N GLY A 374 -9.16 21.86 -43.36
CA GLY A 374 -8.45 21.77 -44.63
C GLY A 374 -7.08 21.09 -44.56
N LEU A 375 -6.39 21.14 -45.69
CA LEU A 375 -5.10 20.51 -45.94
C LEU A 375 -3.96 21.33 -45.31
N MET A 376 -3.20 20.72 -44.41
CA MET A 376 -2.12 21.36 -43.67
C MET A 376 -0.80 20.60 -43.81
N LEU A 377 0.28 21.34 -44.06
CA LEU A 377 1.67 20.92 -43.88
C LEU A 377 2.25 21.62 -42.64
N ARG A 378 2.89 20.87 -41.74
CA ARG A 378 3.59 21.42 -40.57
C ARG A 378 4.99 20.84 -40.41
N GLU A 379 5.94 21.67 -39.94
CA GLU A 379 7.35 21.30 -39.76
C GLU A 379 7.55 20.32 -38.60
N SER A 380 6.78 20.47 -37.52
CA SER A 380 6.76 19.58 -36.36
C SER A 380 5.36 19.55 -35.73
N LEU A 381 5.13 18.62 -34.79
CA LEU A 381 3.89 18.53 -34.00
C LEU A 381 3.82 19.53 -32.83
N ASP A 382 4.85 20.35 -32.65
CA ASP A 382 4.84 21.47 -31.68
C ASP A 382 3.73 22.46 -32.07
N PRO A 383 2.88 22.93 -31.15
CA PRO A 383 1.83 23.89 -31.46
C PRO A 383 2.37 25.24 -31.98
N GLU A 384 3.62 25.60 -31.67
CA GLU A 384 4.27 26.80 -32.18
C GLU A 384 4.93 26.61 -33.56
N ALA A 385 4.88 25.41 -34.15
CA ALA A 385 5.60 25.07 -35.37
C ALA A 385 5.19 25.88 -36.59
N LYS A 386 6.16 26.10 -37.50
CA LYS A 386 5.88 26.59 -38.85
C LYS A 386 4.90 25.65 -39.55
N ASN A 387 3.88 26.23 -40.18
CA ASN A 387 2.87 25.48 -40.91
C ASN A 387 2.33 26.27 -42.11
N VAL A 388 1.72 25.58 -43.07
CA VAL A 388 0.93 26.12 -44.16
C VAL A 388 -0.38 25.35 -44.19
N MET A 389 -1.51 26.05 -44.20
CA MET A 389 -2.84 25.44 -44.30
C MET A 389 -3.65 26.12 -45.40
N ILE A 390 -4.18 25.30 -46.31
CA ILE A 390 -5.31 25.69 -47.17
C ILE A 390 -6.55 25.47 -46.31
N ARG A 391 -7.29 26.53 -46.00
CA ARG A 391 -8.41 26.47 -45.05
C ARG A 391 -9.73 26.80 -45.73
N ARG A 392 -10.76 26.09 -45.29
CA ARG A 392 -12.16 26.46 -45.43
C ARG A 392 -12.67 26.93 -44.07
N THR A 393 -13.49 27.97 -44.08
CA THR A 393 -14.06 28.59 -42.88
C THR A 393 -15.54 28.88 -43.15
N PRO A 394 -16.46 28.65 -42.19
CA PRO A 394 -17.90 28.81 -42.42
C PRO A 394 -18.25 30.20 -42.97
N GLY A 395 -18.82 30.25 -44.18
CA GLY A 395 -19.24 31.50 -44.82
C GLY A 395 -18.14 32.33 -45.50
N HIS A 396 -16.90 31.82 -45.57
CA HIS A 396 -15.77 32.46 -46.26
C HIS A 396 -15.24 31.60 -47.43
N ASP A 397 -14.62 32.25 -48.41
CA ASP A 397 -13.94 31.57 -49.51
C ASP A 397 -12.71 30.77 -49.01
N THR A 398 -12.35 29.71 -49.73
CA THR A 398 -11.13 28.93 -49.49
C THR A 398 -9.89 29.81 -49.70
N SER A 399 -8.98 29.79 -48.72
CA SER A 399 -7.81 30.67 -48.68
C SER A 399 -6.62 30.02 -47.96
N VAL A 400 -5.43 30.60 -48.09
CA VAL A 400 -4.18 30.05 -47.52
C VAL A 400 -3.76 30.87 -46.31
N GLN A 401 -3.34 30.20 -45.24
CA GLN A 401 -2.61 30.78 -44.10
C GLN A 401 -1.29 30.05 -43.88
N TRP A 402 -0.33 30.71 -43.23
CA TRP A 402 0.92 30.10 -42.84
C TRP A 402 1.60 30.81 -41.67
N ARG A 403 2.50 30.11 -40.99
CA ARG A 403 3.37 30.62 -39.93
C ARG A 403 4.83 30.68 -40.43
N PRO A 404 5.42 31.88 -40.63
CA PRO A 404 6.76 32.01 -41.21
C PRO A 404 7.91 31.50 -40.31
N GLU A 405 7.76 31.65 -39.00
CA GLU A 405 8.78 31.30 -38.00
C GLU A 405 8.10 30.58 -36.82
N SER A 406 8.77 29.59 -36.21
CA SER A 406 8.23 28.93 -35.02
C SER A 406 8.03 29.94 -33.88
N GLY A 407 6.86 29.91 -33.25
CA GLY A 407 6.42 30.88 -32.23
C GLY A 407 6.12 32.29 -32.77
N GLY A 408 6.25 32.51 -34.08
CA GLY A 408 5.91 33.77 -34.76
C GLY A 408 4.41 33.89 -35.02
N GLU A 409 3.92 35.09 -35.38
CA GLU A 409 2.50 35.30 -35.71
C GLU A 409 2.12 34.63 -37.05
N SER A 410 0.97 33.96 -37.10
CA SER A 410 0.37 33.46 -38.33
C SER A 410 -0.05 34.60 -39.26
N THR A 411 0.05 34.38 -40.56
CA THR A 411 -0.35 35.33 -41.62
C THR A 411 -1.22 34.63 -42.66
N SER A 412 -1.96 35.38 -43.47
CA SER A 412 -2.79 34.79 -44.54
C SER A 412 -2.97 35.71 -45.76
N LEU A 413 -3.60 35.18 -46.81
CA LEU A 413 -3.98 35.94 -48.00
C LEU A 413 -5.25 36.80 -47.83
N THR A 414 -5.99 36.64 -46.73
CA THR A 414 -7.23 37.38 -46.45
C THR A 414 -7.12 38.11 -45.12
N SER A 415 -7.04 39.43 -45.13
CA SER A 415 -7.14 40.21 -43.90
C SER A 415 -8.60 40.59 -43.64
N GLU A 416 -9.31 39.83 -42.81
CA GLU A 416 -10.63 40.27 -42.32
C GLU A 416 -10.51 41.30 -41.16
N ALA A 417 -9.30 41.52 -40.63
CA ALA A 417 -9.05 42.44 -39.52
C ALA A 417 -7.89 43.43 -39.71
N GLY A 418 -7.43 43.69 -40.93
CA GLY A 418 -6.57 44.85 -41.23
C GLY A 418 -5.12 44.84 -40.68
N ASP A 419 -4.64 43.75 -40.11
CA ASP A 419 -3.22 43.53 -39.81
C ASP A 419 -2.76 42.19 -40.42
N GLY A 420 -1.73 42.23 -41.28
CA GLY A 420 -1.07 41.03 -41.82
C GLY A 420 -1.30 40.70 -43.31
N GLU A 421 -1.48 41.67 -44.22
CA GLU A 421 -1.48 41.35 -45.66
C GLU A 421 -0.07 41.11 -46.20
N SER A 422 0.18 39.91 -46.70
CA SER A 422 1.36 39.57 -47.48
C SER A 422 1.25 40.13 -48.92
N GLU A 423 2.36 40.62 -49.50
CA GLU A 423 2.41 41.11 -50.91
C GLU A 423 2.45 39.97 -51.96
N ILE A 424 2.25 38.71 -51.54
CA ILE A 424 2.27 37.54 -52.44
C ILE A 424 1.05 37.56 -53.37
N SER A 425 1.30 37.40 -54.68
CA SER A 425 0.26 37.33 -55.70
C SER A 425 -0.62 36.10 -55.51
N GLY A 426 -1.83 36.30 -55.00
CA GLY A 426 -2.77 35.24 -54.69
C GLY A 426 -4.21 35.73 -54.55
N GLY A 427 -5.16 34.82 -54.34
CA GLY A 427 -6.57 35.15 -54.19
C GLY A 427 -7.34 34.08 -53.41
N THR A 428 -8.65 34.30 -53.26
CA THR A 428 -9.58 33.32 -52.70
C THR A 428 -10.55 32.83 -53.76
N ILE A 429 -11.14 31.66 -53.51
CA ILE A 429 -12.20 31.11 -54.36
C ILE A 429 -13.15 30.26 -53.52
N ASP A 430 -14.44 30.35 -53.80
CA ASP A 430 -15.45 29.42 -53.26
C ASP A 430 -15.31 28.06 -53.96
N ALA A 431 -14.62 27.13 -53.30
CA ALA A 431 -14.20 25.83 -53.83
C ALA A 431 -14.00 24.81 -52.69
N SER A 432 -14.44 23.57 -52.88
CA SER A 432 -14.28 22.47 -51.91
C SER A 432 -12.95 21.74 -52.06
N TYR A 433 -12.42 21.61 -53.27
CA TYR A 433 -11.13 20.94 -53.49
C TYR A 433 -9.95 21.83 -53.14
N GLN A 434 -8.98 21.23 -52.46
CA GLN A 434 -7.72 21.84 -52.05
C GLN A 434 -6.56 21.00 -52.58
N ARG A 435 -5.45 21.63 -52.97
CA ARG A 435 -4.24 20.92 -53.40
C ARG A 435 -2.98 21.67 -53.01
N LEU A 436 -2.04 20.96 -52.40
CA LEU A 436 -0.75 21.49 -51.98
C LEU A 436 0.38 20.75 -52.71
N VAL A 437 1.25 21.51 -53.36
CA VAL A 437 2.36 20.97 -54.15
C VAL A 437 3.67 21.53 -53.63
N ARG A 438 4.61 20.65 -53.25
CA ARG A 438 6.00 21.02 -52.96
C ARG A 438 6.89 20.68 -54.14
N SER A 439 7.68 21.65 -54.60
CA SER A 439 8.76 21.43 -55.56
C SER A 439 10.00 22.19 -55.13
N GLY A 440 10.99 21.46 -54.59
CA GLY A 440 12.16 22.02 -53.91
C GLY A 440 11.75 22.87 -52.71
N ASP A 441 12.21 24.12 -52.69
CA ASP A 441 11.98 25.09 -51.61
C ASP A 441 10.70 25.93 -51.82
N THR A 442 9.75 25.46 -52.64
CA THR A 442 8.55 26.20 -53.01
C THR A 442 7.30 25.38 -52.78
N LEU A 443 6.29 25.99 -52.17
CA LEU A 443 4.96 25.44 -51.91
C LEU A 443 3.89 26.20 -52.69
N ALA A 444 3.23 25.51 -53.61
CA ALA A 444 2.12 26.05 -54.37
C ALA A 444 0.80 25.47 -53.85
N ALA A 445 -0.09 26.35 -53.41
CA ALA A 445 -1.42 26.01 -52.92
C ALA A 445 -2.48 26.35 -53.97
N TYR A 446 -3.37 25.41 -54.26
CA TYR A 446 -4.43 25.51 -55.26
C TYR A 446 -5.79 25.16 -54.65
N ALA A 447 -6.86 25.63 -55.30
CA ALA A 447 -8.21 25.14 -55.07
C ALA A 447 -8.98 24.93 -56.38
N SER A 448 -9.95 24.03 -56.37
CA SER A 448 -10.81 23.70 -57.52
C SER A 448 -12.28 23.51 -57.11
N ALA A 449 -13.21 23.85 -58.00
CA ALA A 449 -14.63 23.58 -57.79
C ALA A 449 -15.04 22.18 -58.28
N ASP A 450 -14.18 21.47 -59.01
CA ASP A 450 -14.50 20.21 -59.70
C ASP A 450 -13.38 19.16 -59.67
N GLY A 451 -12.30 19.39 -58.93
CA GLY A 451 -11.13 18.50 -58.86
C GLY A 451 -10.23 18.48 -60.11
N ASP A 452 -10.68 19.05 -61.24
CA ASP A 452 -9.97 19.02 -62.52
C ASP A 452 -9.30 20.38 -62.86
N ASP A 453 -10.04 21.49 -62.69
CA ASP A 453 -9.63 22.83 -63.09
C ASP A 453 -9.06 23.65 -61.90
N TRP A 454 -7.76 23.53 -61.67
CA TRP A 454 -7.08 24.13 -60.51
C TRP A 454 -6.74 25.62 -60.65
N THR A 455 -7.11 26.41 -59.63
CA THR A 455 -6.73 27.83 -59.48
C THR A 455 -5.62 27.98 -58.44
N LEU A 456 -4.51 28.62 -58.80
CA LEU A 456 -3.41 28.93 -57.87
C LEU A 456 -3.86 29.99 -56.86
N LEU A 457 -3.81 29.66 -55.57
CA LEU A 457 -4.10 30.56 -54.46
C LEU A 457 -2.85 31.26 -53.95
N ALA A 458 -1.76 30.50 -53.72
CA ALA A 458 -0.51 31.03 -53.20
C ALA A 458 0.69 30.27 -53.80
N ASP A 459 1.80 30.98 -53.97
CA ASP A 459 3.10 30.42 -54.32
C ASP A 459 4.11 30.91 -53.28
N LEU A 460 4.48 30.04 -52.34
CA LEU A 460 5.27 30.34 -51.14
C LEU A 460 6.70 29.83 -51.34
N SER A 461 7.65 30.75 -51.54
CA SER A 461 9.08 30.45 -51.53
C SER A 461 9.67 30.48 -50.11
N SER A 462 10.94 30.10 -49.95
CA SER A 462 11.68 30.21 -48.68
C SER A 462 11.71 31.62 -48.05
N ASP A 463 11.55 32.69 -48.85
CA ASP A 463 11.39 34.06 -48.32
C ASP A 463 10.06 34.26 -47.54
N ALA A 464 9.05 33.43 -47.79
CA ALA A 464 7.73 33.51 -47.14
C ALA A 464 7.60 32.51 -45.99
N ILE A 465 8.14 31.31 -46.17
CA ILE A 465 8.23 30.27 -45.13
C ILE A 465 9.35 29.29 -45.50
N ASP A 466 10.32 29.12 -44.61
CA ASP A 466 11.45 28.20 -44.79
C ASP A 466 11.19 26.91 -43.99
N LEU A 467 10.60 25.91 -44.65
CA LEU A 467 10.25 24.61 -44.06
C LEU A 467 11.33 23.56 -44.33
N ALA A 468 11.63 22.74 -43.32
CA ALA A 468 12.50 21.56 -43.43
C ALA A 468 12.08 20.61 -44.57
N GLU A 469 13.02 19.80 -45.06
CA GLU A 469 12.78 18.83 -46.16
C GLU A 469 11.77 17.74 -45.77
N SER A 470 11.72 17.37 -44.49
CA SER A 470 10.71 16.50 -43.89
C SER A 470 9.67 17.30 -43.10
N GLY A 471 8.43 16.81 -43.02
CA GLY A 471 7.37 17.37 -42.21
C GLY A 471 6.13 16.47 -42.18
N TYR A 472 5.05 16.96 -41.60
CA TYR A 472 3.79 16.23 -41.44
C TYR A 472 2.71 16.87 -42.32
N LEU A 473 2.07 16.08 -43.19
CA LEU A 473 1.04 16.54 -44.13
C LEU A 473 -0.26 15.78 -43.90
N GLY A 474 -1.37 16.50 -43.83
CA GLY A 474 -2.64 15.91 -43.46
C GLY A 474 -3.82 16.87 -43.40
N LEU A 475 -4.89 16.43 -42.75
CA LEU A 475 -6.16 17.13 -42.58
C LEU A 475 -6.23 17.70 -41.17
N ALA A 476 -6.51 19.00 -41.05
CA ALA A 476 -6.61 19.69 -39.75
C ALA A 476 -7.99 20.29 -39.56
N VAL A 477 -8.51 20.22 -38.34
CA VAL A 477 -9.81 20.79 -37.94
C VAL A 477 -9.70 21.51 -36.59
N THR A 478 -10.33 22.67 -36.47
CA THR A 478 -10.51 23.39 -35.19
C THR A 478 -11.90 24.01 -35.12
N SER A 479 -12.50 23.94 -33.93
CA SER A 479 -13.83 24.49 -33.66
C SER A 479 -13.84 25.96 -33.29
N HIS A 480 -12.66 26.54 -33.06
CA HIS A 480 -12.48 27.87 -32.46
C HIS A 480 -13.10 27.97 -31.04
N ASN A 481 -13.14 26.84 -30.34
CA ASN A 481 -13.53 26.69 -28.94
C ASN A 481 -12.91 25.41 -28.34
N ALA A 482 -11.98 25.55 -27.39
CA ALA A 482 -11.32 24.40 -26.76
C ALA A 482 -12.28 23.36 -26.14
N GLY A 483 -13.48 23.77 -25.71
CA GLY A 483 -14.47 22.92 -25.06
C GLY A 483 -15.55 22.32 -25.98
N THR A 484 -15.44 22.43 -27.30
CA THR A 484 -16.47 21.94 -28.23
C THR A 484 -15.83 21.37 -29.50
N LEU A 485 -16.24 20.17 -29.91
CA LEU A 485 -15.81 19.57 -31.18
C LEU A 485 -16.52 20.22 -32.36
N CYS A 486 -15.79 20.36 -33.47
CA CYS A 486 -16.32 20.72 -34.79
C CYS A 486 -16.00 19.58 -35.75
N ALA A 487 -17.01 19.10 -36.48
CA ALA A 487 -16.84 18.04 -37.47
C ALA A 487 -16.60 18.62 -38.89
N ALA A 488 -15.65 18.04 -39.62
CA ALA A 488 -15.44 18.29 -41.04
C ALA A 488 -15.39 16.98 -41.83
N GLU A 489 -16.06 16.97 -42.98
CA GLU A 489 -16.16 15.84 -43.91
C GLU A 489 -15.16 16.04 -45.05
N PHE A 490 -14.40 15.01 -45.39
CA PHE A 490 -13.36 15.01 -46.42
C PHE A 490 -13.50 13.79 -47.32
N SER A 491 -13.25 13.95 -48.62
CA SER A 491 -13.20 12.86 -49.59
C SER A 491 -12.11 13.10 -50.64
N GLU A 492 -11.90 12.10 -51.50
CA GLU A 492 -10.95 12.19 -52.63
C GLU A 492 -9.52 12.61 -52.21
N LEU A 493 -9.07 12.18 -51.02
CA LEU A 493 -7.70 12.41 -50.57
C LEU A 493 -6.73 11.61 -51.45
N ASP A 494 -5.94 12.30 -52.26
CA ASP A 494 -4.96 11.75 -53.18
C ASP A 494 -3.55 12.26 -52.88
N GLY A 495 -2.55 11.40 -53.11
CA GLY A 495 -1.13 11.72 -52.94
C GLY A 495 -0.52 11.39 -51.57
N VAL A 496 -1.34 11.19 -50.51
CA VAL A 496 -0.91 10.73 -49.18
C VAL A 496 -1.94 9.77 -48.56
N SER A 497 -1.48 8.96 -47.61
CA SER A 497 -2.33 8.10 -46.79
C SER A 497 -2.01 8.36 -45.31
N PRO A 498 -2.72 9.29 -44.65
CA PRO A 498 -2.57 9.55 -43.22
C PRO A 498 -2.81 8.30 -42.39
N THR A 499 -1.97 8.07 -41.38
CA THR A 499 -2.08 6.93 -40.46
C THR A 499 -2.01 7.36 -38.99
N HIS A 500 -1.69 8.62 -38.69
CA HIS A 500 -1.61 9.14 -37.34
C HIS A 500 -2.62 10.25 -37.13
N ASN A 501 -3.20 10.37 -35.94
CA ASN A 501 -4.02 11.52 -35.58
C ASN A 501 -3.65 12.04 -34.20
N ARG A 502 -3.67 13.35 -33.99
CA ARG A 502 -3.29 13.96 -32.72
C ARG A 502 -3.91 15.34 -32.54
N ASP A 503 -4.26 15.66 -31.30
CA ASP A 503 -4.54 17.04 -30.88
C ASP A 503 -3.25 17.86 -30.77
N ILE A 504 -3.22 18.98 -31.48
CA ILE A 504 -2.19 19.99 -31.41
C ILE A 504 -2.61 21.02 -30.38
N GLY A 505 -1.71 21.38 -29.46
CA GLY A 505 -1.95 22.37 -28.41
C GLY A 505 -2.83 21.85 -27.26
N ASP A 506 -3.21 22.75 -26.37
CA ASP A 506 -4.02 22.44 -25.19
C ASP A 506 -5.52 22.48 -25.55
N VAL A 507 -6.12 21.31 -25.82
CA VAL A 507 -7.56 21.18 -26.09
C VAL A 507 -8.30 20.62 -24.86
N ASP A 508 -9.51 21.12 -24.58
CA ASP A 508 -10.31 20.61 -23.44
C ASP A 508 -11.09 19.32 -23.80
N VAL A 509 -11.28 19.05 -25.09
CA VAL A 509 -11.99 17.87 -25.61
C VAL A 509 -11.19 17.26 -26.74
N ALA A 510 -10.81 15.99 -26.60
CA ALA A 510 -9.98 15.29 -27.59
C ALA A 510 -10.71 15.10 -28.92
N GLY A 511 -9.98 15.35 -30.02
CA GLY A 511 -10.48 15.15 -31.38
C GLY A 511 -10.51 13.68 -31.80
N SER A 512 -11.05 13.41 -32.99
CA SER A 512 -11.17 12.05 -33.53
C SER A 512 -11.17 12.00 -35.06
N VAL A 513 -10.95 10.80 -35.61
CA VAL A 513 -11.07 10.51 -37.05
C VAL A 513 -11.93 9.26 -37.24
N SER A 514 -12.95 9.36 -38.10
CA SER A 514 -13.84 8.25 -38.46
C SER A 514 -14.08 8.21 -39.98
N GLY A 515 -14.49 7.05 -40.50
CA GLY A 515 -15.01 6.95 -41.86
C GLY A 515 -16.42 7.54 -41.95
N ASP A 516 -16.93 7.72 -43.17
CA ASP A 516 -18.28 8.28 -43.42
C ASP A 516 -19.43 7.47 -42.79
N ASP A 517 -19.21 6.19 -42.46
CA ASP A 517 -20.16 5.34 -41.74
C ASP A 517 -20.11 5.50 -40.21
N GLY A 518 -19.22 6.36 -39.72
CA GLY A 518 -18.95 6.60 -38.31
C GLY A 518 -18.07 5.54 -37.65
N ALA A 519 -17.53 4.57 -38.41
CA ALA A 519 -16.54 3.65 -37.89
C ALA A 519 -15.21 4.39 -37.65
N PRO A 520 -14.52 4.20 -36.51
CA PRO A 520 -13.22 4.82 -36.28
C PRO A 520 -12.25 4.40 -37.40
N VAL A 521 -11.44 5.31 -37.94
CA VAL A 521 -10.43 4.94 -38.94
C VAL A 521 -9.31 4.16 -38.25
N ASP A 522 -8.68 3.26 -38.98
CA ASP A 522 -7.47 2.59 -38.49
C ASP A 522 -6.32 3.59 -38.45
N THR A 523 -5.88 3.93 -37.25
CA THR A 523 -4.78 4.87 -37.02
C THR A 523 -3.79 4.22 -36.08
N ASN A 524 -2.51 4.48 -36.30
CA ASN A 524 -1.43 4.05 -35.43
C ASN A 524 -1.63 4.59 -34.00
N PRO A 525 -1.08 3.89 -32.97
CA PRO A 525 -0.95 4.47 -31.65
C PRO A 525 -0.10 5.75 -31.73
N VAL A 526 -0.26 6.65 -30.77
CA VAL A 526 0.50 7.91 -30.72
C VAL A 526 1.19 8.03 -29.38
N VAL A 527 2.52 8.20 -29.41
CA VAL A 527 3.35 8.29 -28.20
C VAL A 527 4.21 9.55 -28.18
N ALA A 528 4.25 10.22 -27.04
CA ALA A 528 5.09 11.38 -26.79
C ALA A 528 6.23 11.05 -25.83
N THR A 529 7.40 11.62 -26.09
CA THR A 529 8.58 11.52 -25.20
C THR A 529 8.57 12.69 -24.23
N GLY A 530 8.66 12.40 -22.94
CA GLY A 530 8.72 13.39 -21.86
C GLY A 530 10.15 13.84 -21.55
N SER A 531 10.31 14.54 -20.42
CA SER A 531 11.64 14.91 -19.88
C SER A 531 12.13 13.85 -18.90
N PRO A 532 13.41 13.48 -18.91
CA PRO A 532 13.92 12.48 -17.96
C PRO A 532 13.91 13.04 -16.53
N ALA A 533 13.69 12.15 -15.57
CA ALA A 533 13.73 12.39 -14.14
C ALA A 533 14.83 11.55 -13.49
N ASP A 534 15.16 11.84 -12.22
CA ASP A 534 16.07 11.04 -11.38
C ASP A 534 17.40 10.68 -12.08
N VAL A 535 17.97 11.66 -12.78
CA VAL A 535 19.21 11.46 -13.55
C VAL A 535 20.41 11.43 -12.62
N SER A 536 21.07 10.28 -12.57
CA SER A 536 22.26 10.03 -11.78
C SER A 536 23.48 9.74 -12.66
N ALA A 537 24.63 9.47 -12.05
CA ALA A 537 25.85 9.00 -12.68
C ALA A 537 25.66 7.77 -13.57
N THR A 538 24.79 6.85 -13.14
CA THR A 538 24.65 5.49 -13.68
C THR A 538 23.21 5.12 -13.99
N THR A 539 22.23 5.95 -13.63
CA THR A 539 20.80 5.70 -13.85
C THR A 539 20.05 6.95 -14.33
N ALA A 540 18.87 6.76 -14.89
CA ALA A 540 17.90 7.82 -15.18
C ALA A 540 16.50 7.23 -15.32
N THR A 541 15.46 7.98 -14.97
CA THR A 541 14.05 7.63 -15.24
C THR A 541 13.60 8.30 -16.52
N LEU A 542 13.29 7.53 -17.56
CA LEU A 542 12.74 8.02 -18.81
C LEU A 542 11.22 8.15 -18.69
N THR A 543 10.65 9.27 -19.13
CA THR A 543 9.19 9.52 -19.04
C THR A 543 8.57 9.67 -20.42
N GLY A 544 7.33 9.24 -20.57
CA GLY A 544 6.57 9.23 -21.82
C GLY A 544 5.06 9.28 -21.58
N GLN A 545 4.31 9.55 -22.65
CA GLN A 545 2.85 9.62 -22.63
C GLN A 545 2.31 8.87 -23.85
N LEU A 546 1.39 7.94 -23.63
CA LEU A 546 0.58 7.36 -24.69
C LEU A 546 -0.64 8.26 -24.89
N ASP A 547 -0.72 8.93 -26.03
CA ASP A 547 -1.80 9.87 -26.37
C ASP A 547 -3.01 9.13 -26.97
N SER A 548 -2.77 8.08 -27.76
CA SER A 548 -3.83 7.27 -28.38
C SER A 548 -3.38 5.82 -28.60
N LEU A 549 -4.32 4.89 -28.47
CA LEU A 549 -4.13 3.47 -28.84
C LEU A 549 -4.42 3.20 -30.31
N GLY A 550 -4.93 4.18 -31.06
CA GLY A 550 -5.48 3.91 -32.38
C GLY A 550 -6.72 3.02 -32.29
N ARG A 551 -6.77 1.97 -33.11
CA ARG A 551 -7.80 0.91 -33.03
C ARG A 551 -7.46 -0.23 -32.08
N ALA A 552 -6.28 -0.22 -31.51
CA ALA A 552 -5.79 -1.31 -30.69
C ALA A 552 -6.54 -1.42 -29.37
N SER A 553 -6.70 -2.64 -28.87
CA SER A 553 -7.24 -2.89 -27.53
C SER A 553 -6.22 -2.69 -26.40
N SER A 554 -4.94 -2.67 -26.76
CA SER A 554 -3.82 -2.42 -25.84
C SER A 554 -2.56 -2.07 -26.62
N ALA A 555 -1.55 -1.55 -25.96
CA ALA A 555 -0.24 -1.33 -26.54
C ALA A 555 0.88 -1.57 -25.54
N ARG A 556 2.03 -2.03 -26.02
CA ARG A 556 3.27 -2.15 -25.28
C ARG A 556 4.08 -0.86 -25.46
N VAL A 557 4.15 -0.05 -24.42
CA VAL A 557 4.91 1.21 -24.41
C VAL A 557 6.25 1.02 -23.71
N GLY A 558 7.28 1.75 -24.13
CA GLY A 558 8.62 1.67 -23.56
C GLY A 558 9.51 2.78 -24.11
N PHE A 559 10.82 2.63 -23.95
CA PHE A 559 11.79 3.60 -24.44
C PHE A 559 12.92 2.95 -25.20
N GLU A 560 13.50 3.73 -26.10
CA GLU A 560 14.79 3.46 -26.69
C GLU A 560 15.77 4.56 -26.26
N TYR A 561 16.95 4.19 -25.79
CA TYR A 561 17.99 5.13 -25.36
C TYR A 561 19.38 4.75 -25.88
N ARG A 562 20.29 5.72 -25.99
CA ARG A 562 21.68 5.50 -26.38
C ARG A 562 22.56 6.67 -25.92
N ALA A 563 23.86 6.44 -25.77
CA ALA A 563 24.79 7.56 -25.71
C ALA A 563 24.74 8.33 -27.05
N ALA A 564 24.76 9.67 -27.04
CA ALA A 564 24.57 10.52 -28.23
C ALA A 564 25.58 10.28 -29.37
N SER A 565 26.69 9.58 -29.08
CA SER A 565 27.71 9.18 -30.07
C SER A 565 27.58 7.73 -30.57
N ALA A 566 26.63 6.96 -30.03
CA ALA A 566 26.40 5.56 -30.38
C ALA A 566 25.48 5.43 -31.61
N GLY A 567 25.73 4.42 -32.44
CA GLY A 567 24.97 4.19 -33.67
C GLY A 567 23.69 3.35 -33.50
N SER A 568 23.51 2.71 -32.35
CA SER A 568 22.40 1.79 -32.07
C SER A 568 21.65 2.19 -30.81
N TRP A 569 20.34 1.99 -30.82
CA TRP A 569 19.46 2.17 -29.67
C TRP A 569 19.43 0.93 -28.78
N THR A 570 19.27 1.13 -27.48
CA THR A 570 18.97 0.12 -26.47
C THR A 570 17.51 0.29 -26.05
N ALA A 571 16.71 -0.77 -26.12
CA ALA A 571 15.32 -0.72 -25.68
C ALA A 571 15.21 -1.05 -24.18
N THR A 572 14.27 -0.40 -23.49
CA THR A 572 13.84 -0.78 -22.14
C THR A 572 12.88 -1.98 -22.21
N ASP A 573 12.60 -2.57 -21.05
CA ASP A 573 11.41 -3.40 -20.93
C ASP A 573 10.16 -2.55 -21.22
N GLY A 574 9.23 -3.12 -21.95
CA GLY A 574 7.99 -2.47 -22.35
C GLY A 574 6.84 -2.92 -21.45
N GLN A 575 5.98 -1.97 -21.10
CA GLN A 575 4.79 -2.16 -20.28
C GLN A 575 3.55 -2.21 -21.17
N THR A 576 2.62 -3.13 -20.88
CA THR A 576 1.35 -3.20 -21.61
C THR A 576 0.31 -2.32 -20.94
N VAL A 577 -0.26 -1.40 -21.71
CA VAL A 577 -1.34 -0.50 -21.28
C VAL A 577 -2.60 -0.74 -22.12
N SER A 578 -3.77 -0.67 -21.49
CA SER A 578 -5.08 -0.83 -22.15
C SER A 578 -5.78 0.50 -22.42
N ASP A 579 -5.21 1.60 -21.93
CA ASP A 579 -5.78 2.94 -22.05
C ASP A 579 -4.63 3.97 -22.22
N PRO A 580 -4.86 5.10 -22.93
CA PRO A 580 -3.92 6.22 -22.97
C PRO A 580 -3.54 6.72 -21.57
N GLY A 581 -2.29 7.15 -21.39
CA GLY A 581 -1.77 7.53 -20.08
C GLY A 581 -0.26 7.73 -20.03
N SER A 582 0.21 8.25 -18.90
CA SER A 582 1.63 8.47 -18.63
C SER A 582 2.34 7.16 -18.30
N PHE A 583 3.60 7.06 -18.68
CA PHE A 583 4.42 5.91 -18.37
C PHE A 583 5.90 6.26 -18.24
N ASP A 584 6.65 5.43 -17.52
CA ASP A 584 8.07 5.62 -17.27
C ASP A 584 8.86 4.31 -17.29
N ALA A 585 10.19 4.43 -17.37
CA ALA A 585 11.13 3.31 -17.22
C ALA A 585 12.48 3.80 -16.69
N GLU A 586 12.98 3.14 -15.65
CA GLU A 586 14.34 3.35 -15.14
C GLU A 586 15.37 2.65 -16.06
N ILE A 587 16.43 3.37 -16.42
CA ILE A 587 17.60 2.84 -17.13
C ILE A 587 18.82 2.90 -16.22
N ALA A 588 19.68 1.88 -16.30
CA ALA A 588 20.88 1.75 -15.48
C ALA A 588 22.14 1.54 -16.33
N ASP A 589 23.29 1.34 -15.67
CA ASP A 589 24.61 1.16 -16.28
C ASP A 589 25.06 2.31 -17.21
N LEU A 590 24.59 3.52 -16.92
CA LEU A 590 25.03 4.72 -17.63
C LEU A 590 26.49 5.02 -17.30
N SER A 591 27.20 5.59 -18.28
CA SER A 591 28.52 6.16 -18.05
C SER A 591 28.34 7.57 -17.50
N SER A 592 29.05 7.93 -16.44
CA SER A 592 28.96 9.28 -15.86
C SER A 592 29.41 10.37 -16.83
N GLU A 593 28.90 11.59 -16.64
CA GLU A 593 29.18 12.79 -17.45
C GLU A 593 29.02 12.56 -18.97
N THR A 594 28.06 11.74 -19.38
CA THR A 594 27.86 11.32 -20.77
C THR A 594 26.50 11.80 -21.28
N ASP A 595 26.49 12.37 -22.49
CA ASP A 595 25.24 12.75 -23.16
C ASP A 595 24.52 11.51 -23.71
N TYR A 596 23.25 11.37 -23.36
CA TYR A 596 22.32 10.36 -23.82
C TYR A 596 21.19 10.98 -24.64
N GLU A 597 20.71 10.24 -25.62
CA GLU A 597 19.48 10.49 -26.37
C GLU A 597 18.48 9.37 -26.03
N PHE A 598 17.20 9.69 -25.90
CA PHE A 598 16.14 8.72 -25.71
C PHE A 598 14.85 9.12 -26.44
N ARG A 599 13.97 8.15 -26.69
CA ARG A 599 12.63 8.36 -27.25
C ARG A 599 11.66 7.31 -26.71
N ALA A 600 10.42 7.72 -26.51
CA ALA A 600 9.31 6.81 -26.24
C ALA A 600 8.98 5.99 -27.49
N VAL A 601 8.60 4.74 -27.30
CA VAL A 601 8.18 3.82 -28.36
C VAL A 601 6.91 3.10 -27.93
N VAL A 602 6.04 2.80 -28.88
CA VAL A 602 4.82 2.03 -28.66
C VAL A 602 4.65 0.97 -29.74
N GLU A 603 4.21 -0.21 -29.33
CA GLU A 603 3.77 -1.30 -30.21
C GLU A 603 2.38 -1.75 -29.78
N ALA A 604 1.38 -1.39 -30.57
CA ALA A 604 -0.02 -1.71 -30.34
C ALA A 604 -0.35 -3.19 -30.60
N SER A 605 -1.44 -3.68 -30.00
CA SER A 605 -1.87 -5.08 -30.06
C SER A 605 -2.26 -5.56 -31.47
N ASP A 606 -2.56 -4.63 -32.37
CA ASP A 606 -2.81 -4.85 -33.79
C ASP A 606 -1.52 -4.82 -34.63
N GLY A 607 -0.37 -4.53 -34.03
CA GLY A 607 0.94 -4.52 -34.65
C GLY A 607 1.40 -3.15 -35.15
N ASP A 608 0.62 -2.09 -34.91
CA ASP A 608 1.00 -0.74 -35.25
C ASP A 608 2.05 -0.19 -34.28
N THR A 609 2.94 0.67 -34.78
CA THR A 609 4.00 1.25 -33.96
C THR A 609 4.10 2.75 -34.16
N ASP A 610 4.57 3.43 -33.12
CA ASP A 610 4.95 4.83 -33.17
C ASP A 610 6.18 5.09 -32.31
N THR A 611 6.94 6.14 -32.64
CA THR A 611 8.08 6.60 -31.86
C THR A 611 7.99 8.10 -31.63
N GLY A 612 8.07 8.50 -30.36
CA GLY A 612 8.08 9.91 -29.99
C GLY A 612 9.35 10.63 -30.42
N ALA A 613 9.35 11.95 -30.22
CA ALA A 613 10.51 12.80 -30.52
C ALA A 613 11.74 12.42 -29.68
N VAL A 614 12.94 12.55 -30.25
CA VAL A 614 14.18 12.30 -29.52
C VAL A 614 14.43 13.42 -28.50
N ALA A 615 14.52 13.05 -27.23
CA ALA A 615 14.94 13.89 -26.12
C ALA A 615 16.39 13.57 -25.70
N THR A 616 17.04 14.48 -24.99
CA THR A 616 18.45 14.35 -24.59
C THR A 616 18.66 14.68 -23.12
N PHE A 617 19.59 14.00 -22.46
CA PHE A 617 20.07 14.35 -21.11
C PHE A 617 21.57 14.03 -20.94
N THR A 618 22.19 14.56 -19.90
CA THR A 618 23.57 14.23 -19.52
C THR A 618 23.53 13.51 -18.18
N SER A 619 24.10 12.30 -18.09
CA SER A 619 24.23 11.59 -16.82
C SER A 619 25.08 12.36 -15.80
N GLY A 620 24.83 12.13 -14.52
CA GLY A 620 25.48 12.77 -13.38
C GLY A 620 27.01 12.56 -13.33
N GLY A 621 27.66 13.26 -12.41
CA GLY A 621 29.09 13.12 -12.14
C GLY A 621 29.42 11.73 -11.57
N PRO A 622 30.70 11.35 -11.39
CA PRO A 622 31.00 10.13 -10.64
C PRO A 622 30.45 10.25 -9.22
N ASP A 623 29.78 9.19 -8.75
CA ASP A 623 29.30 9.12 -7.38
C ASP A 623 30.44 9.27 -6.37
N THR A 624 30.18 10.01 -5.30
CA THR A 624 31.15 10.32 -4.26
C THR A 624 30.51 10.17 -2.89
N ALA A 625 30.99 9.22 -2.09
CA ALA A 625 30.56 9.01 -0.70
C ALA A 625 30.58 10.27 0.17
N PRO A 626 29.77 10.39 1.24
CA PRO A 626 29.75 11.55 2.10
C PRO A 626 31.14 11.91 2.67
N VAL A 627 31.31 13.17 3.08
CA VAL A 627 32.46 13.60 3.88
C VAL A 627 31.92 14.18 5.17
N VAL A 628 32.25 13.54 6.28
CA VAL A 628 31.85 13.97 7.61
C VAL A 628 33.09 14.14 8.49
N THR A 629 33.10 15.17 9.32
CA THR A 629 34.15 15.41 10.30
C THR A 629 33.58 15.39 11.70
N THR A 630 34.34 14.82 12.63
CA THR A 630 34.03 14.83 14.07
C THR A 630 34.59 16.11 14.68
N GLY A 631 33.74 16.89 15.34
CA GLY A 631 34.09 18.09 16.10
C GLY A 631 34.63 17.76 17.50
N GLU A 632 34.74 18.77 18.37
CA GLU A 632 34.99 18.54 19.80
C GLU A 632 33.66 18.35 20.53
N ALA A 633 33.63 17.53 21.59
CA ALA A 633 32.42 17.36 22.38
C ALA A 633 32.24 18.60 23.26
N THR A 634 30.99 19.01 23.44
CA THR A 634 30.60 20.17 24.26
C THR A 634 29.49 19.77 25.21
N GLU A 635 29.16 20.65 26.16
CA GLU A 635 28.06 20.38 27.12
C GLU A 635 28.22 19.01 27.78
N ILE A 636 29.47 18.67 28.11
CA ILE A 636 29.83 17.42 28.76
C ILE A 636 29.45 17.56 30.23
N ASP A 637 28.50 16.75 30.68
CA ASP A 637 28.20 16.56 32.09
C ASP A 637 28.58 15.12 32.49
N GLY A 638 28.11 14.63 33.63
CA GLY A 638 28.48 13.30 34.09
C GLY A 638 27.63 12.13 33.60
N THR A 639 26.54 12.37 32.88
CA THR A 639 25.77 11.28 32.23
C THR A 639 25.50 11.54 30.76
N SER A 640 25.93 12.68 30.24
CA SER A 640 25.66 13.11 28.89
C SER A 640 26.78 13.95 28.29
N ALA A 641 26.79 14.04 26.96
CA ALA A 641 27.59 14.99 26.23
C ALA A 641 26.94 15.30 24.88
N THR A 642 27.11 16.53 24.42
CA THR A 642 26.75 16.91 23.06
C THR A 642 27.94 16.70 22.14
N LEU A 643 27.83 15.71 21.26
CA LEU A 643 28.82 15.38 20.24
C LEU A 643 28.61 16.30 19.03
N ASN A 644 29.67 16.94 18.55
CA ASN A 644 29.59 17.85 17.42
C ASN A 644 30.18 17.19 16.17
N GLY A 645 29.58 17.44 15.02
CA GLY A 645 30.01 16.95 13.72
C GLY A 645 29.72 17.97 12.64
N ASN A 646 30.36 17.82 11.49
CA ASN A 646 30.04 18.62 10.31
C ASN A 646 30.04 17.73 9.07
N LEU A 647 28.89 17.70 8.40
CA LEU A 647 28.76 17.08 7.09
C LEU A 647 29.29 18.08 6.06
N GLU A 648 30.50 17.84 5.55
CA GLU A 648 31.12 18.69 4.53
C GLU A 648 30.53 18.44 3.14
N ARG A 649 30.05 17.22 2.90
CA ARG A 649 29.45 16.79 1.63
C ARG A 649 28.54 15.58 1.87
N ILE A 650 27.32 15.61 1.35
CA ILE A 650 26.35 14.51 1.43
C ILE A 650 26.73 13.37 0.47
N GLY A 651 27.05 13.75 -0.76
CA GLY A 651 27.35 12.86 -1.85
C GLY A 651 27.06 13.60 -3.14
N THR A 652 27.43 13.07 -4.29
CA THR A 652 27.02 13.69 -5.58
C THR A 652 25.72 13.14 -6.09
N GLU A 653 25.34 11.93 -5.68
CA GLU A 653 24.11 11.25 -6.09
C GLU A 653 23.07 11.18 -4.95
N ALA A 654 23.50 11.35 -3.70
CA ALA A 654 22.61 11.50 -2.56
C ALA A 654 21.92 12.87 -2.45
N SER A 655 20.66 12.83 -2.03
CA SER A 655 19.84 14.02 -1.75
C SER A 655 19.81 14.39 -0.27
N ALA A 656 20.11 13.42 0.60
CA ALA A 656 20.26 13.61 2.02
C ALA A 656 21.25 12.59 2.62
N ALA A 657 21.76 12.87 3.82
CA ALA A 657 22.49 11.87 4.60
C ALA A 657 21.93 11.77 6.01
N GLU A 658 21.75 10.53 6.46
CA GLU A 658 21.55 10.19 7.85
C GLU A 658 22.88 10.31 8.60
N ILE A 659 22.96 11.28 9.50
CA ILE A 659 24.11 11.56 10.34
C ILE A 659 23.85 11.07 11.76
N ALA A 660 24.87 10.47 12.36
CA ALA A 660 24.84 10.07 13.76
C ALA A 660 26.24 10.16 14.35
N PHE A 661 26.35 9.80 15.62
CA PHE A 661 27.62 9.55 16.27
C PHE A 661 27.69 8.11 16.74
N GLU A 662 28.88 7.55 16.69
CA GLU A 662 29.21 6.31 17.38
C GLU A 662 30.09 6.66 18.58
N VAL A 663 29.79 6.13 19.75
CA VAL A 663 30.48 6.40 21.02
C VAL A 663 30.71 5.12 21.82
N ARG A 664 31.87 5.01 22.50
CA ARG A 664 32.20 3.91 23.40
C ARG A 664 33.18 4.33 24.50
N PRO A 665 33.17 3.68 25.68
CA PRO A 665 34.12 4.00 26.75
C PRO A 665 35.54 3.56 26.37
N VAL A 666 36.53 4.35 26.78
CA VAL A 666 37.95 4.00 26.65
C VAL A 666 38.32 2.96 27.69
N THR A 667 38.73 1.77 27.25
CA THR A 667 39.18 0.69 28.14
C THR A 667 40.70 0.71 28.31
N ASP A 668 41.18 0.45 29.53
CA ASP A 668 42.62 0.41 29.88
C ASP A 668 43.36 -0.82 29.31
N ASP A 669 42.63 -1.82 28.79
CA ASP A 669 43.19 -3.01 28.15
C ASP A 669 43.30 -2.80 26.63
N ASP A 670 44.44 -3.20 26.05
CA ASP A 670 44.77 -3.15 24.60
C ASP A 670 43.82 -4.02 23.70
N GLU A 671 42.61 -4.35 24.16
CA GLU A 671 41.58 -5.06 23.39
C GLU A 671 40.49 -4.05 22.96
N ASP A 672 40.53 -3.70 21.68
CA ASP A 672 39.64 -2.81 20.92
C ASP A 672 38.17 -3.32 20.82
N ASP A 673 37.71 -4.10 21.80
CA ASP A 673 36.51 -4.95 21.73
C ASP A 673 35.26 -4.32 22.36
N ALA A 674 35.33 -3.08 22.88
CA ALA A 674 34.14 -2.35 23.31
C ALA A 674 33.25 -2.00 22.09
N GLU A 675 31.99 -2.43 22.12
CA GLU A 675 31.03 -2.16 21.04
C GLU A 675 30.70 -0.67 20.96
N TRP A 676 30.59 -0.16 19.73
CA TRP A 676 30.15 1.19 19.46
C TRP A 676 28.65 1.31 19.69
N THR A 677 28.25 2.25 20.53
CA THR A 677 26.84 2.64 20.68
C THR A 677 26.56 3.76 19.69
N ARG A 678 25.53 3.60 18.85
CA ARG A 678 25.11 4.62 17.87
C ARG A 678 24.09 5.56 18.51
N SER A 679 24.29 6.86 18.36
CA SER A 679 23.33 7.90 18.76
C SER A 679 22.06 7.83 17.90
N ASN A 680 21.05 8.61 18.29
CA ASN A 680 19.97 8.94 17.37
C ASN A 680 20.53 9.55 16.08
N ALA A 681 19.88 9.19 14.99
CA ALA A 681 20.20 9.67 13.66
C ALA A 681 19.37 10.93 13.33
N GLU A 682 19.98 11.88 12.63
CA GLU A 682 19.33 13.05 12.04
C GLU A 682 19.53 13.00 10.52
N THR A 683 18.60 13.55 9.72
CA THR A 683 18.76 13.63 8.27
C THR A 683 19.12 15.05 7.85
N LEU A 684 20.22 15.23 7.11
CA LEU A 684 20.60 16.50 6.50
C LEU A 684 20.45 16.46 4.98
N GLU A 685 19.68 17.41 4.44
CA GLU A 685 19.49 17.64 2.99
C GLU A 685 20.54 18.59 2.39
N GLU A 686 21.31 19.30 3.22
CA GLU A 686 22.44 20.13 2.80
C GLU A 686 23.66 19.95 3.74
N PRO A 687 24.91 20.13 3.25
CA PRO A 687 26.09 20.14 4.10
C PRO A 687 25.97 21.16 5.25
N GLY A 688 26.31 20.75 6.46
CA GLY A 688 26.12 21.57 7.65
C GLY A 688 26.67 20.97 8.92
N GLU A 689 26.77 21.81 9.95
CA GLU A 689 27.10 21.39 11.30
C GLU A 689 25.90 20.67 11.90
N PHE A 690 26.18 19.61 12.66
CA PHE A 690 25.17 18.86 13.40
C PHE A 690 25.67 18.48 14.78
N ARG A 691 24.72 18.12 15.64
CA ARG A 691 24.97 17.78 17.03
C ARG A 691 24.13 16.58 17.42
N GLY A 692 24.69 15.74 18.28
CA GLY A 692 23.99 14.58 18.81
C GLY A 692 24.26 14.48 20.29
N ASP A 693 23.19 14.51 21.07
CA ASP A 693 23.27 14.30 22.51
C ASP A 693 23.36 12.80 22.77
N VAL A 694 24.42 12.38 23.46
CA VAL A 694 24.52 11.03 24.01
C VAL A 694 24.22 11.12 25.50
N VAL A 695 23.38 10.22 26.00
CA VAL A 695 22.93 10.13 27.39
C VAL A 695 23.20 8.71 27.93
N GLY A 696 23.12 8.53 29.25
CA GLY A 696 23.41 7.24 29.90
C GLY A 696 24.91 6.93 29.98
N LEU A 697 25.76 7.94 29.86
CA LEU A 697 27.20 7.82 30.08
C LEU A 697 27.49 7.61 31.57
N SER A 698 28.58 6.91 31.86
CA SER A 698 29.10 6.81 33.23
C SER A 698 29.87 8.08 33.57
N GLY A 699 29.68 8.62 34.77
CA GLY A 699 30.43 9.78 35.26
C GLY A 699 31.93 9.50 35.40
N GLU A 700 32.73 10.56 35.34
CA GLU A 700 34.20 10.51 35.43
C GLU A 700 34.88 9.48 34.48
N THR A 701 34.29 9.24 33.30
CA THR A 701 34.72 8.20 32.36
C THR A 701 35.20 8.81 31.05
N ASP A 702 36.34 8.31 30.53
CA ASP A 702 36.85 8.67 29.21
C ASP A 702 36.05 7.92 28.13
N TYR A 703 35.56 8.65 27.14
CA TYR A 703 34.88 8.12 25.96
C TYR A 703 35.62 8.50 24.69
N GLU A 704 35.58 7.61 23.70
CA GLU A 704 35.91 7.93 22.32
C GLU A 704 34.67 7.90 21.45
N TYR A 705 34.61 8.79 20.47
CA TYR A 705 33.46 8.96 19.59
C TYR A 705 33.89 9.39 18.19
N ARG A 706 33.03 9.13 17.20
CA ARG A 706 33.18 9.60 15.82
C ARG A 706 31.84 9.94 15.20
N ALA A 707 31.82 10.95 14.35
CA ALA A 707 30.68 11.24 13.49
C ALA A 707 30.58 10.17 12.39
N VAL A 708 29.37 9.77 12.04
CA VAL A 708 29.07 8.87 10.92
C VAL A 708 28.02 9.51 10.03
N ALA A 709 28.13 9.26 8.73
CA ALA A 709 27.16 9.69 7.73
C ALA A 709 26.85 8.51 6.82
N GLU A 710 25.57 8.27 6.61
CA GLU A 710 25.00 7.27 5.71
C GLU A 710 24.07 8.01 4.75
N ALA A 711 24.53 8.20 3.53
CA ALA A 711 23.81 8.87 2.47
C ALA A 711 22.63 8.01 1.99
N ASP A 712 21.56 8.64 1.49
CA ASP A 712 20.35 7.95 1.02
C ASP A 712 20.58 7.09 -0.24
N ASP A 713 21.74 7.24 -0.89
CA ASP A 713 22.27 6.36 -1.93
C ASP A 713 23.03 5.12 -1.40
N GLY A 714 23.16 5.00 -0.07
CA GLY A 714 23.81 3.89 0.63
C GLY A 714 25.31 4.07 0.86
N ASP A 715 25.91 5.18 0.43
CA ASP A 715 27.32 5.46 0.71
C ASP A 715 27.52 5.87 2.18
N THR A 716 28.63 5.43 2.77
CA THR A 716 28.94 5.69 4.19
C THR A 716 30.28 6.37 4.38
N ALA A 717 30.37 7.21 5.40
CA ALA A 717 31.60 7.86 5.82
C ALA A 717 31.68 7.99 7.35
N THR A 718 32.90 7.91 7.87
CA THR A 718 33.18 8.11 9.29
C THR A 718 34.21 9.24 9.45
N GLY A 719 33.97 10.13 10.41
CA GLY A 719 34.93 11.14 10.83
C GLY A 719 36.10 10.55 11.62
N ASP A 720 37.08 11.39 11.93
CA ASP A 720 38.18 11.04 12.83
C ASP A 720 37.66 10.72 14.25
N ILE A 721 38.34 9.84 14.98
CA ILE A 721 37.99 9.54 16.38
C ILE A 721 38.44 10.71 17.27
N ALA A 722 37.50 11.22 18.07
CA ALA A 722 37.73 12.21 19.11
C ALA A 722 37.46 11.58 20.49
N THR A 723 37.93 12.23 21.55
CA THR A 723 37.77 11.75 22.93
C THR A 723 37.25 12.85 23.85
N PHE A 724 36.47 12.49 24.85
CA PHE A 724 36.07 13.39 25.95
C PHE A 724 35.99 12.63 27.27
N THR A 725 35.95 13.35 28.38
CA THR A 725 35.81 12.79 29.73
C THR A 725 34.55 13.36 30.35
N THR A 726 33.61 12.52 30.77
CA THR A 726 32.40 12.96 31.47
C THR A 726 32.74 13.62 32.81
N GLU A 727 31.92 14.61 33.19
CA GLU A 727 32.02 15.24 34.50
C GLU A 727 31.46 14.31 35.61
N GLU A 728 31.28 14.82 36.82
CA GLU A 728 30.53 14.13 37.86
C GLU A 728 29.03 14.22 37.51
N ALA A 729 28.27 13.13 37.59
CA ALA A 729 26.87 13.07 37.15
C ALA A 729 25.97 14.05 37.92
N LEU A 730 25.29 14.95 37.19
CA LEU A 730 24.27 15.88 37.70
C LEU A 730 22.99 15.75 36.85
N ASN A 731 21.84 15.48 37.48
CA ASN A 731 20.52 15.31 36.85
C ASN A 731 19.92 16.67 36.42
N GLU A 732 19.72 16.96 35.12
CA GLU A 732 18.96 18.16 34.64
C GLU A 732 17.84 17.86 33.62
N GLY A 733 17.00 16.86 33.89
CA GLY A 733 15.67 16.70 33.28
C GLY A 733 14.73 15.95 34.23
N GLY A 734 13.48 16.41 34.40
CA GLY A 734 12.51 15.85 35.35
C GLY A 734 12.13 16.80 36.50
N SER A 735 11.43 16.29 37.51
CA SER A 735 11.09 17.08 38.70
C SER A 735 12.34 17.46 39.51
N HIS A 736 12.28 18.61 40.20
CA HIS A 736 13.32 19.08 41.13
C HIS A 736 13.63 18.07 42.25
N TYR A 737 12.64 17.25 42.63
CA TYR A 737 12.84 16.17 43.59
C TYR A 737 12.94 14.84 42.87
N ASP A 738 14.04 14.14 43.09
CA ASP A 738 14.20 12.76 42.65
C ASP A 738 13.71 11.79 43.73
N TYR A 739 13.29 10.58 43.32
CA TYR A 739 12.86 9.52 44.23
C TYR A 739 13.97 9.06 45.20
N THR A 740 15.23 9.46 44.95
CA THR A 740 16.41 9.25 45.79
C THR A 740 16.67 10.36 46.82
N ASP A 741 16.01 11.51 46.77
CA ASP A 741 16.31 12.70 47.61
C ASP A 741 15.91 12.57 49.09
N GLY A 742 15.43 11.40 49.52
CA GLY A 742 15.02 11.13 50.89
C GLY A 742 16.07 10.41 51.73
N PHE A 743 15.64 9.88 52.87
CA PHE A 743 16.49 9.04 53.74
C PHE A 743 16.63 7.59 53.26
N THR A 744 15.92 7.24 52.21
CA THR A 744 15.95 5.92 51.58
C THR A 744 17.23 5.71 50.81
N THR A 745 17.65 4.45 50.67
CA THR A 745 18.55 4.03 49.61
C THR A 745 17.69 3.22 48.64
N PRO A 746 17.16 3.82 47.55
CA PRO A 746 16.13 3.18 46.75
C PRO A 746 16.63 1.95 45.98
N ALA A 747 15.90 0.85 46.12
CA ALA A 747 16.17 -0.42 45.43
C ALA A 747 17.66 -0.84 45.45
N PRO A 748 18.31 -0.96 46.63
CA PRO A 748 19.75 -1.28 46.71
C PRO A 748 20.06 -2.70 46.19
N TRP A 749 19.03 -3.51 46.00
CA TRP A 749 19.06 -4.87 45.47
C TRP A 749 19.06 -4.93 43.94
N LEU A 750 18.86 -3.80 43.24
CA LEU A 750 18.71 -3.78 41.78
C LEU A 750 20.05 -4.03 41.04
N GLU A 751 21.17 -3.52 41.56
CA GLU A 751 22.48 -3.55 40.88
C GLU A 751 23.33 -4.80 41.21
N ASP A 752 23.02 -5.50 42.29
CA ASP A 752 23.92 -6.49 42.92
C ASP A 752 23.45 -7.97 42.79
N GLY A 753 22.38 -8.27 42.04
CA GLY A 753 21.78 -9.62 42.04
C GLY A 753 20.94 -10.03 40.82
N ASP A 754 20.56 -11.32 40.77
CA ASP A 754 19.57 -11.85 39.84
C ASP A 754 18.19 -11.26 40.18
N VAL A 755 17.69 -10.33 39.35
CA VAL A 755 16.40 -9.66 39.51
C VAL A 755 15.38 -10.26 38.54
N ASP A 756 14.21 -10.65 39.05
CA ASP A 756 13.13 -11.15 38.21
C ASP A 756 12.30 -10.00 37.64
N VAL A 757 12.11 -9.97 36.32
CA VAL A 757 11.25 -8.99 35.65
C VAL A 757 9.89 -9.61 35.34
N TYR A 758 8.85 -9.08 35.97
CA TYR A 758 7.46 -9.47 35.74
C TYR A 758 6.78 -8.50 34.79
N ARG A 759 6.23 -9.01 33.69
CA ARG A 759 5.51 -8.22 32.68
C ARG A 759 4.01 -8.37 32.85
N VAL A 760 3.34 -7.29 33.21
CA VAL A 760 1.87 -7.23 33.30
C VAL A 760 1.31 -6.88 31.93
N GLN A 761 0.60 -7.82 31.31
CA GLN A 761 0.09 -7.70 29.93
C GLN A 761 -1.43 -7.50 29.86
N GLU A 762 -2.13 -7.66 30.97
CA GLU A 762 -3.59 -7.48 31.06
C GLU A 762 -3.92 -6.61 32.27
N ALA A 763 -4.83 -5.64 32.12
CA ALA A 763 -5.24 -4.75 33.20
C ALA A 763 -6.23 -5.43 34.17
N THR A 764 -5.80 -6.53 34.80
CA THR A 764 -6.62 -7.31 35.74
C THR A 764 -5.96 -7.45 37.10
N ARG A 765 -6.79 -7.62 38.15
CA ARG A 765 -6.30 -7.86 39.52
C ARG A 765 -5.35 -9.06 39.58
N SER A 766 -5.70 -10.16 38.93
CA SER A 766 -4.87 -11.37 38.95
C SER A 766 -3.49 -11.16 38.34
N ALA A 767 -3.38 -10.33 37.30
CA ALA A 767 -2.10 -10.10 36.61
C ALA A 767 -1.10 -9.30 37.47
N VAL A 768 -1.59 -8.45 38.38
CA VAL A 768 -0.74 -7.66 39.30
C VAL A 768 -0.55 -8.33 40.66
N GLU A 769 -1.50 -9.15 41.10
CA GLU A 769 -1.44 -9.78 42.44
C GLU A 769 -0.33 -10.81 42.53
N GLU A 770 -0.10 -11.60 41.48
CA GLU A 770 1.00 -12.57 41.41
C GLU A 770 2.38 -11.90 41.58
N PRO A 771 2.77 -10.91 40.76
CA PRO A 771 4.07 -10.27 40.91
C PRO A 771 4.20 -9.46 42.20
N PHE A 772 3.13 -8.85 42.74
CA PHE A 772 3.22 -8.08 43.99
C PHE A 772 3.51 -8.97 45.21
N GLN A 773 3.12 -10.24 45.15
CA GLN A 773 3.29 -11.22 46.23
C GLN A 773 4.38 -12.26 45.95
N ALA A 774 5.08 -12.14 44.82
CA ALA A 774 6.16 -13.03 44.45
C ALA A 774 7.37 -12.83 45.37
N SER A 775 8.09 -13.92 45.69
CA SER A 775 9.27 -13.87 46.55
C SER A 775 10.52 -13.48 45.75
N GLY A 776 11.40 -12.67 46.34
CA GLY A 776 12.70 -12.31 45.78
C GLY A 776 12.74 -10.92 45.14
N PRO A 777 13.95 -10.40 44.82
CA PRO A 777 14.13 -9.12 44.14
C PRO A 777 13.44 -9.10 42.78
N ARG A 778 12.55 -8.13 42.56
CA ARG A 778 11.72 -8.10 41.35
C ARG A 778 11.34 -6.71 40.90
N VAL A 779 11.27 -6.55 39.59
CA VAL A 779 10.73 -5.36 38.92
C VAL A 779 9.45 -5.75 38.19
N VAL A 780 8.37 -5.04 38.47
CA VAL A 780 7.06 -5.21 37.85
C VAL A 780 6.86 -4.10 36.82
N VAL A 781 6.93 -4.47 35.55
CA VAL A 781 6.74 -3.58 34.41
C VAL A 781 5.37 -3.82 33.77
N PHE A 782 4.83 -2.81 33.11
CA PHE A 782 3.49 -2.84 32.53
C PHE A 782 3.56 -2.71 31.01
N GLU A 783 3.21 -3.78 30.32
CA GLU A 783 3.01 -3.79 28.86
C GLU A 783 1.56 -3.39 28.48
N THR A 784 0.75 -3.04 29.48
CA THR A 784 -0.66 -2.66 29.35
C THR A 784 -0.99 -1.40 30.19
N SER A 785 -2.04 -0.69 29.80
CA SER A 785 -2.61 0.45 30.54
C SER A 785 -4.05 0.16 30.96
N GLY A 786 -4.66 1.06 31.74
CA GLY A 786 -6.09 1.05 32.00
C GLY A 786 -6.45 0.88 33.46
N VAL A 787 -7.64 0.35 33.70
CA VAL A 787 -8.28 0.32 35.02
C VAL A 787 -8.26 -1.09 35.60
N ILE A 788 -7.71 -1.22 36.79
CA ILE A 788 -7.67 -2.47 37.56
C ILE A 788 -8.62 -2.36 38.74
N ASP A 789 -9.76 -3.05 38.65
CA ASP A 789 -10.74 -3.12 39.75
C ASP A 789 -10.28 -4.12 40.82
N LEU A 790 -10.11 -3.62 42.05
CA LEU A 790 -9.69 -4.41 43.20
C LEU A 790 -10.87 -5.11 43.91
N GLY A 791 -12.12 -4.89 43.49
CA GLY A 791 -13.27 -5.66 43.95
C GLY A 791 -13.70 -5.38 45.40
N GLY A 792 -13.24 -4.29 45.99
CA GLY A 792 -13.51 -3.86 47.36
C GLY A 792 -12.48 -4.35 48.39
N ASP A 793 -11.46 -5.09 47.97
CA ASP A 793 -10.44 -5.64 48.87
C ASP A 793 -9.06 -4.97 48.63
N THR A 794 -8.21 -4.97 49.66
CA THR A 794 -6.83 -4.48 49.55
C THR A 794 -5.96 -5.35 48.63
N LEU A 795 -5.20 -4.72 47.74
CA LEU A 795 -4.07 -5.31 47.01
C LEU A 795 -2.77 -4.99 47.76
N ARG A 796 -2.01 -6.04 48.12
CA ARG A 796 -0.83 -5.92 48.97
C ARG A 796 0.44 -6.31 48.24
N VAL A 797 1.50 -5.51 48.45
CA VAL A 797 2.89 -5.91 48.20
C VAL A 797 3.41 -6.57 49.48
N THR A 798 3.53 -7.89 49.50
CA THR A 798 3.76 -8.64 50.75
C THR A 798 5.18 -9.13 50.95
N GLU A 799 6.03 -9.00 49.94
CA GLU A 799 7.40 -9.51 49.94
C GLU A 799 8.38 -8.39 49.59
N ASP A 800 9.52 -8.36 50.28
CA ASP A 800 10.54 -7.32 50.16
C ASP A 800 11.10 -7.22 48.73
N ASN A 801 11.80 -6.12 48.46
CA ASN A 801 12.59 -5.90 47.24
C ASN A 801 11.73 -5.91 45.96
N CYS A 802 10.72 -5.04 45.93
CA CYS A 802 9.80 -4.91 44.80
C CYS A 802 9.85 -3.50 44.21
N TRP A 803 10.03 -3.37 42.90
CA TRP A 803 9.81 -2.11 42.19
C TRP A 803 8.57 -2.23 41.32
N ILE A 804 7.54 -1.43 41.61
CA ILE A 804 6.35 -1.28 40.77
C ILE A 804 6.56 -0.10 39.84
N ALA A 805 6.92 -0.39 38.59
CA ALA A 805 7.36 0.60 37.61
C ALA A 805 6.20 1.06 36.70
N GLY A 806 5.27 1.83 37.24
CA GLY A 806 4.10 2.34 36.51
C GLY A 806 4.44 3.20 35.28
N GLN A 807 5.64 3.80 35.25
CA GLN A 807 6.14 4.61 34.13
C GLN A 807 6.23 3.82 32.82
N THR A 808 6.41 2.51 32.91
CA THR A 808 6.53 1.63 31.75
C THR A 808 5.19 1.37 31.05
N ALA A 809 4.05 1.67 31.67
CA ALA A 809 2.74 1.47 31.06
C ALA A 809 2.53 2.43 29.86
N PRO A 810 1.87 2.00 28.77
CA PRO A 810 1.44 2.92 27.72
C PRO A 810 0.40 3.92 28.25
N SER A 811 0.18 5.03 27.54
CA SER A 811 -0.87 6.01 27.91
C SER A 811 -2.23 5.30 28.03
N PRO A 812 -3.07 5.58 29.05
CA PRO A 812 -2.94 6.62 30.07
C PRO A 812 -2.28 6.15 31.38
N GLY A 813 -1.62 4.99 31.40
CA GLY A 813 -1.03 4.35 32.58
C GLY A 813 -2.00 3.49 33.39
N ILE A 814 -1.59 3.10 34.59
CA ILE A 814 -2.33 2.18 35.47
C ILE A 814 -3.15 2.93 36.53
N THR A 815 -4.42 2.57 36.66
CA THR A 815 -5.32 3.09 37.69
C THR A 815 -5.98 1.95 38.46
N PHE A 816 -5.67 1.81 39.74
CA PHE A 816 -6.36 0.93 40.67
C PHE A 816 -7.62 1.60 41.19
N ILE A 817 -8.74 0.89 41.16
CA ILE A 817 -10.02 1.38 41.69
C ILE A 817 -10.63 0.40 42.69
N ASN A 818 -11.54 0.90 43.53
CA ASN A 818 -12.42 0.09 44.36
C ASN A 818 -11.63 -0.87 45.27
N GLY A 819 -10.62 -0.34 45.96
CA GLY A 819 -9.81 -1.06 46.94
C GLY A 819 -8.54 -0.27 47.27
N MET A 820 -7.87 -0.67 48.35
CA MET A 820 -6.63 -0.04 48.81
C MET A 820 -5.42 -0.69 48.13
N LEU A 821 -4.46 0.11 47.69
CA LEU A 821 -3.10 -0.36 47.35
C LEU A 821 -2.19 -0.15 48.56
N GLN A 822 -1.56 -1.21 49.05
CA GLN A 822 -0.81 -1.20 50.31
C GLN A 822 0.54 -1.89 50.17
N VAL A 823 1.60 -1.25 50.69
CA VAL A 823 2.96 -1.81 50.74
C VAL A 823 3.22 -2.37 52.15
N ASP A 824 3.21 -3.71 52.27
CA ASP A 824 3.39 -4.47 53.51
C ASP A 824 4.84 -5.00 53.68
N ALA A 825 5.79 -4.47 52.91
CA ALA A 825 7.13 -5.04 52.76
C ALA A 825 8.23 -3.98 52.78
N ASP A 826 9.49 -4.41 52.89
CA ASP A 826 10.67 -3.54 52.95
C ASP A 826 11.34 -3.37 51.57
N ASN A 827 12.11 -2.28 51.42
CA ASN A 827 12.91 -2.00 50.22
C ASN A 827 12.09 -1.94 48.92
N CYS A 828 10.87 -1.42 48.99
CA CYS A 828 9.97 -1.31 47.86
C CYS A 828 9.97 0.09 47.26
N VAL A 829 9.85 0.17 45.93
CA VAL A 829 9.68 1.41 45.18
C VAL A 829 8.36 1.32 44.42
N VAL A 830 7.50 2.33 44.56
CA VAL A 830 6.24 2.42 43.83
C VAL A 830 6.20 3.75 43.08
N GLN A 831 6.07 3.67 41.76
CA GLN A 831 6.12 4.84 40.90
C GLN A 831 5.00 4.89 39.87
N HIS A 832 4.54 6.10 39.54
CA HIS A 832 3.69 6.40 38.39
C HIS A 832 2.38 5.59 38.28
N VAL A 833 1.76 5.28 39.42
CA VAL A 833 0.45 4.60 39.48
C VAL A 833 -0.61 5.47 40.14
N ARG A 834 -1.89 5.19 39.83
CA ARG A 834 -3.04 5.86 40.46
C ARG A 834 -3.80 4.88 41.34
N SER A 835 -4.22 5.33 42.51
CA SER A 835 -5.14 4.61 43.40
C SER A 835 -6.37 5.46 43.69
N ARG A 836 -7.55 4.83 43.59
CA ARG A 836 -8.86 5.44 43.87
C ARG A 836 -9.77 4.45 44.59
N ILE A 837 -9.76 4.47 45.91
CA ILE A 837 -10.49 3.46 46.69
C ILE A 837 -12.00 3.63 46.67
N GLY A 838 -12.49 4.88 46.63
CA GLY A 838 -13.91 5.20 46.74
C GLY A 838 -14.51 4.85 48.12
N PRO A 839 -15.83 5.01 48.27
CA PRO A 839 -16.46 4.91 49.58
C PRO A 839 -16.57 3.49 50.13
N GLY A 840 -16.27 2.44 49.36
CA GLY A 840 -16.47 1.06 49.82
C GLY A 840 -17.94 0.70 50.10
N ALA A 841 -18.19 -0.57 50.45
CA ALA A 841 -19.54 -1.12 50.63
C ALA A 841 -19.92 -1.38 52.11
N ASP A 842 -18.98 -1.24 53.04
CA ASP A 842 -19.16 -1.60 54.45
C ASP A 842 -19.65 -0.43 55.32
N GLY A 843 -19.64 0.80 54.79
CA GLY A 843 -20.10 2.01 55.49
C GLY A 843 -19.12 2.51 56.55
N ASN A 844 -17.86 2.08 56.51
CA ASN A 844 -16.84 2.45 57.49
C ASN A 844 -15.90 3.52 56.93
N ILE A 845 -15.94 4.70 57.55
CA ILE A 845 -15.04 5.80 57.18
C ILE A 845 -13.60 5.62 57.66
N GLN A 846 -13.30 4.73 58.62
CA GLN A 846 -11.94 4.57 59.17
C GLN A 846 -11.14 3.45 58.51
N GLY A 847 -9.84 3.68 58.30
CA GLY A 847 -8.89 2.70 57.78
C GLY A 847 -9.10 2.36 56.30
N ASN A 848 -9.78 3.22 55.56
CA ASN A 848 -10.09 3.06 54.15
C ASN A 848 -9.30 4.11 53.35
N ASP A 849 -7.99 3.92 53.37
CA ASP A 849 -7.03 4.78 52.69
C ASP A 849 -6.89 4.38 51.23
N SER A 850 -6.65 5.34 50.33
CA SER A 850 -6.43 4.97 48.92
C SER A 850 -5.08 4.28 48.73
N PHE A 851 -4.04 4.78 49.38
CA PHE A 851 -2.70 4.21 49.32
C PHE A 851 -2.02 4.28 50.69
N ASN A 852 -1.26 3.27 51.10
CA ASN A 852 -0.37 3.40 52.26
C ASN A 852 0.89 2.53 52.20
N THR A 853 1.91 2.95 52.94
CA THR A 853 2.94 2.03 53.47
C THR A 853 2.50 1.54 54.84
N GLN A 854 2.69 0.25 55.09
CA GLN A 854 2.25 -0.38 56.32
C GLN A 854 3.18 -0.10 57.50
N ASP A 855 2.63 -0.30 58.70
CA ASP A 855 3.36 -0.28 59.97
C ASP A 855 4.61 -1.17 59.95
N ASP A 856 5.62 -0.79 60.72
CA ASP A 856 6.89 -1.51 60.93
C ASP A 856 7.70 -1.77 59.65
N THR A 857 7.39 -1.10 58.52
CA THR A 857 8.14 -1.24 57.25
C THR A 857 9.34 -0.30 57.17
N THR A 858 10.35 -0.65 56.37
CA THR A 858 11.56 0.17 56.17
C THR A 858 12.00 0.32 54.72
N ASN A 859 12.62 1.45 54.43
CA ASN A 859 13.28 1.75 53.17
C ASN A 859 12.34 1.76 51.94
N ASN A 860 11.17 2.40 52.09
CA ASN A 860 10.15 2.42 51.04
C ASN A 860 10.04 3.79 50.36
N VAL A 861 9.89 3.77 49.05
CA VAL A 861 9.75 4.96 48.20
C VAL A 861 8.40 4.94 47.50
N VAL A 862 7.71 6.06 47.55
CA VAL A 862 6.45 6.32 46.85
C VAL A 862 6.61 7.63 46.11
N ASP A 863 6.83 7.53 44.81
CA ASP A 863 7.16 8.67 43.97
C ASP A 863 6.17 8.78 42.80
N HIS A 864 5.75 10.01 42.46
CA HIS A 864 4.78 10.22 41.38
C HIS A 864 3.54 9.31 41.50
N VAL A 865 2.96 9.12 42.69
CA VAL A 865 1.69 8.38 42.86
C VAL A 865 0.54 9.37 42.95
N THR A 866 -0.59 9.02 42.35
CA THR A 866 -1.85 9.76 42.55
C THR A 866 -2.80 8.98 43.44
N ALA A 867 -3.26 9.58 44.53
CA ALA A 867 -4.18 8.95 45.48
C ALA A 867 -5.39 9.84 45.75
N SER A 868 -6.58 9.26 45.66
CA SER A 868 -7.83 10.02 45.81
C SER A 868 -8.98 9.19 46.33
N TRP A 869 -10.04 9.87 46.77
CA TRP A 869 -11.31 9.25 47.17
C TRP A 869 -11.20 8.28 48.36
N GLY A 870 -10.21 8.51 49.23
CA GLY A 870 -10.16 7.90 50.56
C GLY A 870 -11.27 8.44 51.44
N THR A 871 -11.87 7.58 52.27
CA THR A 871 -12.83 8.02 53.29
C THR A 871 -12.17 8.24 54.64
N ASP A 872 -10.92 7.79 54.85
CA ASP A 872 -10.07 8.20 55.97
C ASP A 872 -8.98 9.15 55.43
N GLU A 873 -7.81 8.63 55.06
CA GLU A 873 -6.77 9.36 54.33
C GLU A 873 -6.81 9.05 52.83
N CYS A 874 -6.41 10.00 52.00
CA CYS A 874 -6.06 9.69 50.62
C CYS A 874 -4.76 8.86 50.58
N MET A 875 -3.76 9.21 51.40
CA MET A 875 -2.46 8.53 51.40
C MET A 875 -1.75 8.58 52.76
N SER A 876 -1.34 7.46 53.34
CA SER A 876 -0.74 7.40 54.70
C SER A 876 0.64 6.73 54.75
N ILE A 877 1.46 7.17 55.71
CA ILE A 877 2.73 6.55 56.10
C ILE A 877 2.53 5.78 57.42
N GLY A 878 2.89 4.50 57.41
CA GLY A 878 2.70 3.57 58.52
C GLY A 878 3.38 3.97 59.84
N TYR A 879 2.96 3.32 60.91
CA TYR A 879 3.49 3.50 62.26
C TYR A 879 4.83 2.80 62.41
N ASP A 880 5.71 3.31 63.27
CA ASP A 880 7.03 2.73 63.58
C ASP A 880 7.90 2.42 62.32
N THR A 881 7.63 3.08 61.18
CA THR A 881 8.42 2.95 59.96
C THR A 881 9.80 3.63 60.10
N ASP A 882 10.78 3.18 59.32
CA ASP A 882 12.10 3.81 59.23
C ASP A 882 12.53 3.97 57.77
N ARG A 883 12.90 5.20 57.37
CA ARG A 883 13.30 5.57 56.01
C ARG A 883 12.17 5.36 55.00
N THR A 884 11.19 6.27 55.02
CA THR A 884 10.10 6.29 54.04
C THR A 884 10.10 7.63 53.29
N THR A 885 10.10 7.58 51.97
CA THR A 885 10.25 8.76 51.09
C THR A 885 9.05 8.88 50.17
N TYR A 886 8.29 9.97 50.32
CA TYR A 886 7.12 10.31 49.51
C TYR A 886 7.42 11.57 48.69
N THR A 887 7.62 11.42 47.39
CA THR A 887 8.01 12.51 46.48
C THR A 887 7.03 12.70 45.33
N ASN A 888 6.82 13.95 44.90
CA ASN A 888 6.05 14.28 43.69
C ASN A 888 4.63 13.65 43.63
N ASN A 889 3.99 13.37 44.76
CA ASN A 889 2.68 12.72 44.77
C ASN A 889 1.54 13.72 44.61
N LEU A 890 0.44 13.30 43.97
CA LEU A 890 -0.79 14.09 43.83
C LEU A 890 -1.92 13.46 44.67
N ILE A 891 -2.31 14.12 45.75
CA ILE A 891 -3.16 13.59 46.80
C ILE A 891 -4.40 14.48 46.92
N TYR A 892 -5.59 13.98 46.53
CA TYR A 892 -6.75 14.88 46.45
C TYR A 892 -8.12 14.24 46.66
N GLU A 893 -9.11 15.10 46.96
CA GLU A 893 -10.53 14.75 47.11
C GLU A 893 -10.73 13.53 48.02
N GLY A 894 -10.40 13.67 49.31
CA GLY A 894 -10.98 12.78 50.33
C GLY A 894 -12.50 12.94 50.32
N LEU A 895 -13.25 11.85 50.48
CA LEU A 895 -14.71 11.86 50.33
C LEU A 895 -15.39 12.41 51.60
N TYR A 896 -16.17 13.48 51.46
CA TYR A 896 -16.88 14.12 52.58
C TYR A 896 -18.32 13.59 52.74
N ASP A 897 -18.65 13.03 53.91
CA ASP A 897 -19.97 12.43 54.18
C ASP A 897 -20.45 11.44 53.09
N PRO A 898 -19.63 10.45 52.68
CA PRO A 898 -19.94 9.55 51.57
C PRO A 898 -21.18 8.67 51.78
N TYR A 899 -21.65 8.55 53.03
CA TYR A 899 -22.79 7.71 53.39
C TYR A 899 -24.04 8.52 53.82
N GLY A 900 -23.97 9.85 53.82
CA GLY A 900 -25.06 10.73 54.22
C GLY A 900 -25.46 10.59 55.70
N ASP A 901 -24.50 10.28 56.56
CA ASP A 901 -24.67 10.09 58.00
C ASP A 901 -23.98 11.17 58.86
N GLU A 902 -23.54 12.25 58.21
CA GLU A 902 -22.83 13.40 58.80
C GLU A 902 -21.43 13.04 59.33
N SER A 903 -20.86 11.89 58.93
CA SER A 903 -19.49 11.49 59.31
C SER A 903 -18.44 12.28 58.53
N ASP A 904 -17.38 12.73 59.21
CA ASP A 904 -16.50 13.80 58.76
C ASP A 904 -15.02 13.38 58.64
N HIS A 905 -14.71 12.40 57.78
CA HIS A 905 -13.33 12.01 57.46
C HIS A 905 -13.05 12.18 55.96
N ASN A 906 -12.10 13.06 55.62
CA ASN A 906 -11.65 13.34 54.25
C ASN A 906 -10.26 13.98 54.26
N TYR A 907 -9.24 13.20 54.64
CA TYR A 907 -7.91 13.72 54.96
C TYR A 907 -6.85 13.45 53.90
N GLY A 908 -5.79 14.25 53.89
CA GLY A 908 -4.64 14.10 52.99
C GLY A 908 -3.72 12.97 53.41
N THR A 909 -2.81 13.28 54.33
CA THR A 909 -1.73 12.38 54.77
C THR A 909 -1.49 12.37 56.26
N LEU A 910 -1.49 11.17 56.83
CA LEU A 910 -1.09 10.88 58.19
C LEU A 910 0.26 10.15 58.21
N VAL A 911 1.13 10.57 59.12
CA VAL A 911 2.37 9.85 59.48
C VAL A 911 2.15 9.21 60.84
N GLY A 912 2.27 7.88 60.93
CA GLY A 912 1.98 7.08 62.11
C GLY A 912 2.90 7.37 63.31
N ASP A 913 2.47 7.01 64.52
CA ASP A 913 3.28 7.18 65.74
C ASP A 913 4.63 6.45 65.56
N GLY A 914 5.73 7.05 66.03
CA GLY A 914 7.07 6.43 66.03
C GLY A 914 7.77 6.37 64.66
N ALA A 915 7.14 6.82 63.57
CA ALA A 915 7.75 6.87 62.24
C ALA A 915 9.00 7.77 62.23
N SER A 916 10.12 7.27 61.71
CA SER A 916 11.40 7.97 61.71
C SER A 916 12.03 8.04 60.32
N ASN A 917 12.87 9.06 60.10
CA ASN A 917 13.52 9.30 58.81
C ASN A 917 12.52 9.38 57.64
N VAL A 918 11.43 10.13 57.83
CA VAL A 918 10.39 10.32 56.81
C VAL A 918 10.68 11.55 55.97
N THR A 919 10.62 11.43 54.64
CA THR A 919 10.73 12.55 53.68
C THR A 919 9.41 12.73 52.93
N MET A 920 8.93 13.96 52.87
CA MET A 920 7.79 14.37 52.04
C MET A 920 8.22 15.60 51.22
N ALA A 921 8.50 15.45 49.93
CA ALA A 921 8.93 16.56 49.08
C ALA A 921 8.16 16.67 47.76
N GLY A 922 7.89 17.89 47.29
CA GLY A 922 7.24 18.11 45.99
C GLY A 922 5.79 17.64 45.87
N ASN A 923 5.15 17.20 46.97
CA ASN A 923 3.80 16.65 46.93
C ASN A 923 2.74 17.76 46.78
N VAL A 924 1.57 17.40 46.28
CA VAL A 924 0.37 18.25 46.20
C VAL A 924 -0.76 17.62 47.00
N TRP A 925 -1.25 18.32 48.01
CA TRP A 925 -2.51 18.01 48.69
C TRP A 925 -3.60 18.96 48.21
N ALA A 926 -4.73 18.45 47.72
CA ALA A 926 -5.79 19.30 47.20
C ALA A 926 -7.19 18.85 47.62
N LYS A 927 -8.04 19.80 48.02
CA LYS A 927 -9.47 19.55 48.31
C LYS A 927 -9.69 18.46 49.35
N VAL A 928 -8.85 18.47 50.38
CA VAL A 928 -8.96 17.63 51.57
C VAL A 928 -9.33 18.52 52.75
N ARG A 929 -9.99 17.98 53.77
CA ARG A 929 -10.28 18.77 54.96
C ARG A 929 -9.02 19.09 55.77
N GLY A 930 -8.06 18.17 55.84
CA GLY A 930 -6.81 18.49 56.48
C GLY A 930 -5.84 17.34 56.53
N ARG A 931 -4.93 17.37 57.51
CA ARG A 931 -3.76 16.47 57.58
C ARG A 931 -2.88 16.67 56.34
N VAL A 932 -2.32 17.87 56.19
CA VAL A 932 -1.47 18.22 55.05
C VAL A 932 -0.05 18.67 55.47
N PRO A 933 0.71 17.84 56.23
CA PRO A 933 0.40 16.51 56.77
C PRO A 933 0.02 16.52 58.26
N ARG A 934 -0.50 15.41 58.80
CA ARG A 934 -0.62 15.17 60.25
C ARG A 934 0.51 14.26 60.75
N LEU A 935 1.35 14.79 61.64
CA LEU A 935 2.46 14.07 62.27
C LEU A 935 2.06 13.61 63.67
N LYS A 936 2.10 12.29 63.89
CA LYS A 936 1.74 11.70 65.18
C LYS A 936 2.86 11.78 66.22
N SER A 937 2.66 11.17 67.39
CA SER A 937 3.62 11.26 68.48
C SER A 937 4.92 10.55 68.11
N ASP A 938 6.04 11.11 68.58
CA ASP A 938 7.39 10.55 68.44
C ASP A 938 7.86 10.37 66.98
N THR A 939 7.28 11.09 66.02
CA THR A 939 7.74 11.05 64.61
C THR A 939 8.93 11.98 64.34
N GLU A 940 9.83 11.57 63.44
CA GLU A 940 10.95 12.37 62.92
C GLU A 940 10.85 12.48 61.39
N SER A 941 10.65 13.70 60.87
CA SER A 941 10.35 13.90 59.43
C SER A 941 10.89 15.19 58.84
N VAL A 942 10.87 15.27 57.50
CA VAL A 942 11.17 16.45 56.71
C VAL A 942 10.07 16.63 55.66
N ALA A 943 9.44 17.81 55.64
CA ALA A 943 8.42 18.22 54.69
C ALA A 943 8.91 19.46 53.91
N VAL A 944 9.24 19.28 52.64
CA VAL A 944 9.93 20.30 51.83
C VAL A 944 9.16 20.60 50.55
N ASN A 945 8.92 21.88 50.28
CA ASN A 945 8.38 22.37 49.01
C ASN A 945 7.11 21.64 48.54
N ASN A 946 6.22 21.28 49.46
CA ASN A 946 4.91 20.72 49.15
C ASN A 946 3.89 21.84 48.93
N LEU A 947 2.82 21.55 48.18
CA LEU A 947 1.71 22.47 47.91
C LEU A 947 0.42 21.93 48.53
N ALA A 948 -0.28 22.72 49.33
CA ALA A 948 -1.61 22.42 49.83
C ALA A 948 -2.63 23.41 49.24
N TYR A 949 -3.74 22.92 48.69
CA TYR A 949 -4.83 23.74 48.13
C TYR A 949 -6.22 23.34 48.64
N PHE A 950 -7.02 24.32 49.06
CA PHE A 950 -8.41 24.15 49.49
C PHE A 950 -8.60 23.14 50.64
N TYR A 951 -8.28 23.57 51.86
CA TYR A 951 -8.30 22.73 53.06
C TYR A 951 -8.65 23.52 54.32
N ASP A 952 -9.10 22.81 55.35
CA ASP A 952 -9.61 23.37 56.63
C ASP A 952 -8.50 23.41 57.68
N TYR A 953 -7.89 22.25 57.95
CA TYR A 953 -6.80 22.09 58.90
C TYR A 953 -5.50 21.78 58.16
N ALA A 954 -4.48 22.60 58.36
CA ALA A 954 -3.20 22.50 57.68
C ALA A 954 -2.32 21.34 58.24
N ALA A 955 -1.05 21.64 58.56
CA ALA A 955 -0.17 20.67 59.20
C ALA A 955 -0.38 20.65 60.71
N ALA A 956 -0.59 19.45 61.26
CA ALA A 956 -0.81 19.25 62.69
C ALA A 956 0.21 18.26 63.24
N THR A 957 0.94 18.64 64.28
CA THR A 957 2.03 17.84 64.84
C THR A 957 1.81 17.56 66.33
N ASP A 958 1.80 16.29 66.72
CA ASP A 958 1.64 15.91 68.13
C ASP A 958 2.86 16.38 68.95
N GLY A 959 2.70 16.60 70.25
CA GLY A 959 3.67 17.35 71.06
C GLY A 959 5.09 16.77 71.18
N SER A 960 5.32 15.50 70.84
CA SER A 960 6.66 14.90 70.78
C SER A 960 7.21 14.70 69.37
N ALA A 961 6.45 15.06 68.33
CA ALA A 961 6.91 15.06 66.95
C ALA A 961 8.01 16.12 66.74
N VAL A 962 8.99 15.78 65.91
CA VAL A 962 10.10 16.65 65.52
C VAL A 962 10.23 16.69 64.00
N THR A 963 10.23 17.88 63.39
CA THR A 963 10.20 17.98 61.92
C THR A 963 10.86 19.24 61.35
N SER A 964 11.08 19.26 60.04
CA SER A 964 11.48 20.43 59.25
C SER A 964 10.38 20.73 58.21
N PHE A 965 9.82 21.95 58.22
CA PHE A 965 8.95 22.46 57.16
C PHE A 965 9.67 23.55 56.38
N VAL A 966 10.16 23.27 55.18
CA VAL A 966 10.91 24.27 54.40
C VAL A 966 10.27 24.49 53.03
N GLY A 967 10.01 25.75 52.67
CA GLY A 967 9.58 26.12 51.32
C GLY A 967 8.14 25.70 50.96
N ASN A 968 7.34 25.16 51.88
CA ASN A 968 5.98 24.67 51.56
C ASN A 968 5.00 25.83 51.31
N VAL A 969 4.03 25.61 50.42
CA VAL A 969 3.01 26.59 50.03
C VAL A 969 1.62 26.11 50.44
N TYR A 970 0.90 26.99 51.13
CA TYR A 970 -0.39 26.73 51.76
C TYR A 970 -1.42 27.73 51.22
N THR A 971 -2.32 27.29 50.35
CA THR A 971 -3.26 28.18 49.65
C THR A 971 -4.71 27.69 49.68
N GLY A 972 -5.68 28.61 49.64
CA GLY A 972 -7.10 28.26 49.78
C GLY A 972 -7.47 27.74 51.17
N LEU A 973 -6.78 28.21 52.22
CA LEU A 973 -7.09 27.90 53.62
C LEU A 973 -8.50 28.40 53.98
N LEU A 974 -9.32 27.53 54.57
CA LEU A 974 -10.71 27.83 54.96
C LEU A 974 -10.78 28.59 56.28
N ASP A 975 -10.03 28.14 57.29
CA ASP A 975 -9.92 28.82 58.58
C ASP A 975 -8.60 29.59 58.70
N THR A 976 -8.65 30.89 58.42
CA THR A 976 -7.48 31.78 58.51
C THR A 976 -7.17 32.26 59.93
N GLU A 977 -7.97 31.87 60.94
CA GLU A 977 -7.72 32.19 62.34
C GLU A 977 -6.66 31.25 62.95
N ASP A 978 -6.52 30.04 62.41
CA ASP A 978 -5.57 29.01 62.85
C ASP A 978 -4.24 29.09 62.07
N ALA A 979 -3.15 28.63 62.70
CA ALA A 979 -1.84 28.68 62.08
C ALA A 979 -1.66 27.50 61.10
N PRO A 980 -1.05 27.71 59.91
CA PRO A 980 -0.76 26.61 59.00
C PRO A 980 0.12 25.49 59.57
N LEU A 981 0.97 25.78 60.56
CA LEU A 981 1.77 24.78 61.25
C LEU A 981 1.47 24.80 62.75
N GLU A 982 0.97 23.69 63.29
CA GLU A 982 0.58 23.62 64.71
C GLU A 982 1.23 22.45 65.46
N GLY A 983 1.49 22.68 66.75
CA GLY A 983 1.95 21.66 67.70
C GLY A 983 3.43 21.28 67.55
N GLY A 984 3.85 20.24 68.27
CA GLY A 984 5.19 19.64 68.16
C GLY A 984 6.39 20.62 68.23
N SER A 985 7.55 20.14 67.77
CA SER A 985 8.78 20.94 67.60
C SER A 985 9.21 20.96 66.14
N ALA A 986 9.24 22.13 65.50
CA ALA A 986 9.55 22.23 64.07
C ALA A 986 10.61 23.28 63.76
N TYR A 987 11.56 22.94 62.88
CA TYR A 987 12.26 23.94 62.09
C TYR A 987 11.35 24.40 60.96
N HIS A 988 11.24 25.70 60.72
CA HIS A 988 10.48 26.19 59.57
C HIS A 988 11.16 27.39 58.92
N GLU A 989 11.22 27.37 57.59
CA GLU A 989 11.87 28.39 56.77
C GLU A 989 11.17 28.50 55.41
N ASP A 990 11.10 29.72 54.87
CA ASP A 990 10.55 30.02 53.54
C ASP A 990 9.17 29.41 53.21
N ASN A 991 8.32 29.10 54.21
CA ASN A 991 6.97 28.65 53.90
C ASN A 991 6.05 29.84 53.60
N ALA A 992 5.08 29.66 52.71
CA ALA A 992 4.21 30.72 52.23
C ALA A 992 2.73 30.37 52.39
N THR A 993 1.90 31.39 52.66
CA THR A 993 0.44 31.32 52.50
C THR A 993 -0.03 32.24 51.39
N ALA A 994 -1.08 31.83 50.66
CA ALA A 994 -1.68 32.65 49.61
C ALA A 994 -3.20 32.43 49.50
N ASP A 995 -3.94 33.51 49.21
CA ASP A 995 -5.33 33.48 48.76
C ASP A 995 -6.27 32.52 49.53
N PRO A 996 -6.75 32.90 50.72
CA PRO A 996 -6.58 34.20 51.39
C PRO A 996 -5.28 34.32 52.19
N ALA A 997 -4.86 35.56 52.48
CA ALA A 997 -3.82 35.82 53.46
C ALA A 997 -4.32 35.52 54.88
N LEU A 998 -3.43 35.11 55.78
CA LEU A 998 -3.74 34.96 57.20
C LEU A 998 -4.23 36.27 57.82
N ASP A 999 -5.04 36.14 58.87
CA ASP A 999 -5.55 37.29 59.62
C ASP A 999 -4.44 38.16 60.23
N ASP A 1000 -4.71 39.45 60.39
CA ASP A 1000 -3.72 40.43 60.89
C ASP A 1000 -3.19 40.03 62.28
N GLY A 1001 -1.90 39.70 62.35
CA GLY A 1001 -1.22 39.29 63.57
C GLY A 1001 -1.19 37.79 63.83
N GLN A 1002 -1.79 36.96 62.97
CA GLN A 1002 -1.68 35.51 63.07
C GLN A 1002 -0.29 35.02 62.66
N PRO A 1003 0.35 34.15 63.46
CA PRO A 1003 1.63 33.55 63.09
C PRO A 1003 1.43 32.46 62.03
N PHE A 1004 2.45 32.24 61.21
CA PHE A 1004 2.46 31.08 60.30
C PHE A 1004 2.60 29.74 61.05
N ALA A 1005 3.24 29.75 62.23
CA ALA A 1005 3.50 28.56 63.01
C ALA A 1005 3.26 28.78 64.52
N GLU A 1006 2.50 27.87 65.12
CA GLU A 1006 2.31 27.69 66.56
C GLU A 1006 2.98 26.39 67.04
N THR A 1007 4.29 26.30 66.79
CA THR A 1007 5.13 25.14 67.14
C THR A 1007 6.25 25.57 68.10
N ASP A 1008 6.86 24.61 68.81
CA ASP A 1008 8.15 24.83 69.48
C ASP A 1008 9.26 25.01 68.43
N SER A 1009 9.41 26.25 67.95
CA SER A 1009 10.28 26.57 66.81
C SER A 1009 11.77 26.28 67.08
N LEU A 1010 12.37 25.46 66.22
CA LEU A 1010 13.78 25.08 66.27
C LEU A 1010 14.65 26.06 65.49
N ARG A 1011 15.95 26.11 65.79
CA ARG A 1011 16.90 27.08 65.19
C ARG A 1011 17.65 26.55 63.97
N SER A 1012 17.58 25.25 63.73
CA SER A 1012 18.20 24.53 62.62
C SER A 1012 17.36 23.29 62.36
N PRO A 1013 17.39 22.73 61.13
CA PRO A 1013 16.74 21.46 60.83
C PRO A 1013 17.16 20.39 61.86
N PRO A 1014 16.22 19.73 62.57
CA PRO A 1014 16.53 18.62 63.47
C PRO A 1014 16.96 17.37 62.71
N LEU A 1015 16.51 17.24 61.47
CA LEU A 1015 16.71 16.12 60.55
C LEU A 1015 16.70 16.69 59.11
N TRP A 1016 17.60 16.21 58.25
CA TRP A 1016 17.73 16.62 56.84
C TRP A 1016 18.44 15.51 56.05
N PRO A 1017 17.89 15.02 54.91
CA PRO A 1017 18.59 14.06 54.06
C PRO A 1017 19.87 14.66 53.45
N ASP A 1018 20.88 13.82 53.23
CA ASP A 1018 22.09 14.25 52.52
C ASP A 1018 21.73 14.53 51.06
N GLY A 1019 22.16 15.67 50.52
CA GLY A 1019 21.90 16.04 49.12
C GLY A 1019 20.56 16.74 48.85
N LEU A 1020 19.58 16.67 49.76
CA LEU A 1020 18.26 17.32 49.55
C LEU A 1020 18.40 18.85 49.41
N GLU A 1021 18.06 19.37 48.24
CA GLU A 1021 18.03 20.80 47.92
C GLU A 1021 16.61 21.38 47.92
N THR A 1022 16.47 22.57 48.50
CA THR A 1022 15.18 23.28 48.54
C THR A 1022 15.01 24.22 47.36
N MET A 1023 13.79 24.30 46.86
CA MET A 1023 13.35 25.33 45.91
C MET A 1023 12.81 26.57 46.66
N PRO A 1024 12.89 27.79 46.11
CA PRO A 1024 12.17 28.93 46.66
C PRO A 1024 10.66 28.69 46.65
N SER A 1025 9.96 29.04 47.74
CA SER A 1025 8.49 28.86 47.83
C SER A 1025 7.69 29.51 46.72
N SER A 1026 8.23 30.57 46.09
CA SER A 1026 7.60 31.23 44.94
C SER A 1026 7.52 30.37 43.67
N GLU A 1027 8.33 29.31 43.57
CA GLU A 1027 8.40 28.44 42.38
C GLU A 1027 7.64 27.12 42.58
N VAL A 1028 7.34 26.76 43.84
CA VAL A 1028 6.70 25.50 44.24
C VAL A 1028 5.37 25.27 43.56
N GLU A 1029 4.49 26.27 43.49
CA GLU A 1029 3.18 26.07 42.87
C GLU A 1029 3.33 25.73 41.38
N SER A 1030 4.16 26.48 40.64
CA SER A 1030 4.40 26.20 39.23
C SER A 1030 5.08 24.85 39.00
N HIS A 1031 6.06 24.49 39.85
CA HIS A 1031 6.77 23.22 39.75
C HIS A 1031 5.85 22.05 40.07
N ASN A 1032 5.24 22.03 41.25
CA ASN A 1032 4.48 20.88 41.71
C ASN A 1032 3.23 20.65 40.84
N LEU A 1033 2.58 21.70 40.33
CA LEU A 1033 1.46 21.54 39.40
C LEU A 1033 1.91 20.98 38.04
N ARG A 1034 3.17 21.19 37.65
CA ARG A 1034 3.75 20.56 36.47
C ARG A 1034 4.01 19.09 36.74
N TYR A 1035 4.72 18.74 37.81
CA TYR A 1035 5.30 17.39 37.97
C TYR A 1035 4.52 16.42 38.88
N ALA A 1036 3.74 16.88 39.85
CA ALA A 1036 3.16 15.94 40.81
C ALA A 1036 2.10 15.01 40.21
N GLY A 1037 2.14 13.72 40.58
CA GLY A 1037 1.16 12.68 40.26
C GLY A 1037 1.65 11.64 39.25
N ALA A 1038 0.76 10.72 38.87
CA ALA A 1038 1.15 9.48 38.18
C ALA A 1038 1.75 9.66 36.80
N ARG A 1039 1.27 10.64 36.03
CA ARG A 1039 1.80 10.95 34.70
C ARG A 1039 1.64 12.44 34.45
N PRO A 1040 2.58 13.28 34.88
CA PRO A 1040 2.46 14.72 34.73
C PRO A 1040 2.49 15.20 33.28
N ALA A 1041 3.21 14.51 32.38
CA ALA A 1041 3.20 14.82 30.94
C ALA A 1041 1.93 14.32 30.21
N ASP A 1042 1.19 13.37 30.80
CA ASP A 1042 0.01 12.72 30.22
C ASP A 1042 -1.08 12.46 31.29
N ARG A 1043 -1.70 13.54 31.76
CA ARG A 1043 -2.66 13.50 32.87
C ARG A 1043 -4.01 12.92 32.44
N THR A 1044 -4.61 12.12 33.32
CA THR A 1044 -6.02 11.72 33.16
C THR A 1044 -6.94 12.90 33.39
N VAL A 1045 -8.18 12.82 32.88
CA VAL A 1045 -9.21 13.88 33.04
C VAL A 1045 -9.41 14.28 34.50
N ASN A 1046 -9.36 13.33 35.44
CA ASN A 1046 -9.52 13.62 36.86
C ASN A 1046 -8.34 14.43 37.41
N ASP A 1047 -7.10 14.05 37.08
CA ASP A 1047 -5.90 14.72 37.59
C ASP A 1047 -5.74 16.10 36.94
N GLU A 1048 -5.93 16.19 35.63
CA GLU A 1048 -5.90 17.45 34.87
C GLU A 1048 -6.96 18.44 35.40
N ARG A 1049 -8.15 17.94 35.76
CA ARG A 1049 -9.18 18.76 36.40
C ARG A 1049 -8.67 19.36 37.71
N ILE A 1050 -8.00 18.58 38.55
CA ILE A 1050 -7.49 19.06 39.84
C ILE A 1050 -6.40 20.12 39.63
N ILE A 1051 -5.44 19.87 38.73
CA ILE A 1051 -4.40 20.86 38.39
C ILE A 1051 -5.02 22.16 37.90
N ARG A 1052 -5.99 22.08 36.98
CA ARG A 1052 -6.74 23.25 36.50
C ARG A 1052 -7.48 23.96 37.63
N GLU A 1053 -8.18 23.22 38.48
CA GLU A 1053 -8.95 23.80 39.58
C GLU A 1053 -8.07 24.51 40.61
N ILE A 1054 -6.88 24.00 40.91
CA ILE A 1054 -5.90 24.70 41.74
C ILE A 1054 -5.44 25.99 41.05
N THR A 1055 -5.06 25.91 39.77
CA THR A 1055 -4.58 27.03 38.97
C THR A 1055 -5.62 28.15 38.85
N GLU A 1056 -6.88 27.78 38.64
CA GLU A 1056 -8.02 28.69 38.51
C GLU A 1056 -8.54 29.17 39.87
N ARG A 1057 -7.95 28.71 40.98
CA ARG A 1057 -8.38 28.96 42.35
C ARG A 1057 -9.86 28.59 42.57
N ALA A 1058 -10.29 27.50 41.94
CA ALA A 1058 -11.66 26.99 42.04
C ALA A 1058 -11.92 26.44 43.44
N GLY A 1059 -12.88 27.06 44.14
CA GLY A 1059 -13.18 26.80 45.54
C GLY A 1059 -13.04 28.05 46.41
N ASN A 1060 -12.23 29.03 46.00
CA ASN A 1060 -12.03 30.26 46.77
C ASN A 1060 -13.34 31.06 46.99
N ASP A 1061 -14.36 30.86 46.16
CA ASP A 1061 -15.69 31.43 46.31
C ASP A 1061 -16.56 30.73 47.37
N ARG A 1062 -16.10 29.59 47.90
CA ARG A 1062 -16.80 28.72 48.84
C ARG A 1062 -16.11 28.57 50.19
N LEU A 1063 -15.11 29.39 50.50
CA LEU A 1063 -14.37 29.29 51.77
C LEU A 1063 -15.30 29.42 53.00
N ASP A 1064 -16.36 30.21 52.92
CA ASP A 1064 -17.37 30.37 53.98
C ASP A 1064 -18.33 29.16 54.14
N SER A 1065 -18.37 28.24 53.16
CA SER A 1065 -19.26 27.05 53.14
C SER A 1065 -18.63 25.92 52.31
N PRO A 1066 -17.50 25.35 52.76
CA PRO A 1066 -16.68 24.42 51.98
C PRO A 1066 -17.38 23.09 51.67
N TYR A 1067 -18.37 22.71 52.47
CA TYR A 1067 -19.09 21.44 52.36
C TYR A 1067 -19.86 21.27 51.06
N ASP A 1068 -20.27 22.36 50.41
CA ASP A 1068 -20.92 22.32 49.09
C ASP A 1068 -19.90 22.12 47.94
N TYR A 1069 -18.61 22.13 48.25
CA TYR A 1069 -17.52 21.97 47.28
C TYR A 1069 -16.75 20.66 47.42
N TRP A 1070 -16.61 20.13 48.64
CA TRP A 1070 -16.01 18.82 48.82
C TRP A 1070 -16.89 17.72 48.23
N LEU A 1071 -16.22 16.74 47.64
CA LEU A 1071 -16.87 15.63 46.95
C LEU A 1071 -17.40 14.63 47.97
N GLY A 1072 -18.70 14.35 47.97
CA GLY A 1072 -19.25 13.31 48.84
C GLY A 1072 -19.19 11.93 48.24
N HIS A 1073 -19.44 11.82 46.93
CA HIS A 1073 -19.37 10.55 46.23
C HIS A 1073 -18.74 10.70 44.84
N PRO A 1074 -17.88 9.76 44.38
CA PRO A 1074 -17.28 9.82 43.04
C PRO A 1074 -18.29 9.98 41.90
N ASP A 1075 -19.52 9.46 42.04
CA ASP A 1075 -20.60 9.60 41.06
C ASP A 1075 -20.96 11.06 40.73
N GLU A 1076 -20.73 12.00 41.64
CA GLU A 1076 -20.98 13.43 41.40
C GLU A 1076 -20.10 14.01 40.29
N ILE A 1077 -18.97 13.35 40.01
CA ILE A 1077 -17.99 13.73 38.98
C ILE A 1077 -17.80 12.65 37.91
N GLY A 1078 -18.74 11.70 37.81
CA GLY A 1078 -18.77 10.68 36.77
C GLY A 1078 -18.40 9.26 37.21
N GLY A 1079 -18.14 9.04 38.51
CA GLY A 1079 -17.81 7.72 39.07
C GLY A 1079 -16.36 7.31 38.82
N TYR A 1080 -16.06 6.02 38.99
CA TYR A 1080 -14.75 5.48 38.63
C TYR A 1080 -14.44 5.74 37.16
N PRO A 1081 -13.21 6.18 36.82
CA PRO A 1081 -12.86 6.47 35.45
C PRO A 1081 -12.92 5.20 34.60
N SER A 1082 -13.37 5.33 33.36
CA SER A 1082 -13.19 4.31 32.32
C SER A 1082 -12.04 4.78 31.43
N LEU A 1083 -10.89 4.14 31.59
CA LEU A 1083 -9.68 4.45 30.80
C LEU A 1083 -9.44 3.35 29.78
N PRO A 1084 -8.96 3.69 28.57
CA PRO A 1084 -8.62 2.70 27.56
C PRO A 1084 -7.49 1.79 28.05
N GLU A 1085 -7.65 0.50 27.74
CA GLU A 1085 -6.58 -0.48 27.83
C GLU A 1085 -5.82 -0.46 26.49
N ASN A 1086 -4.59 0.04 26.53
CA ASN A 1086 -3.65 0.05 25.43
C ASN A 1086 -2.49 -0.88 25.79
N THR A 1087 -1.83 -1.44 24.79
CA THR A 1087 -0.69 -2.34 25.01
C THR A 1087 0.50 -1.93 24.17
N HIS A 1088 1.69 -2.22 24.66
CA HIS A 1088 2.95 -2.13 23.95
C HIS A 1088 3.93 -3.19 24.47
N SER A 1089 4.96 -3.51 23.70
CA SER A 1089 5.99 -4.47 24.13
C SER A 1089 7.20 -3.73 24.66
N LEU A 1090 7.80 -4.25 25.73
CA LEU A 1090 8.99 -3.66 26.35
C LEU A 1090 10.25 -4.47 26.02
N SER A 1091 11.28 -3.76 25.58
CA SER A 1091 12.64 -4.27 25.42
C SER A 1091 13.42 -4.03 26.72
N VAL A 1092 13.11 -4.81 27.75
CA VAL A 1092 13.79 -4.69 29.05
C VAL A 1092 15.23 -5.17 28.92
N PRO A 1093 16.24 -4.36 29.31
CA PRO A 1093 17.64 -4.72 29.14
C PRO A 1093 18.11 -5.74 30.19
N ASP A 1094 19.12 -6.52 29.83
CA ASP A 1094 19.77 -7.51 30.72
C ASP A 1094 20.72 -6.84 31.75
N SER A 1095 21.10 -5.58 31.52
CA SER A 1095 21.96 -4.77 32.39
C SER A 1095 21.57 -3.28 32.29
N GLY A 1096 21.86 -2.48 33.32
CA GLY A 1096 21.47 -1.06 33.34
C GLY A 1096 19.96 -0.86 33.54
N LEU A 1097 19.35 -1.72 34.36
CA LEU A 1097 17.91 -1.74 34.56
C LEU A 1097 17.42 -0.47 35.28
N ARG A 1098 18.25 0.13 36.14
CA ARG A 1098 17.95 1.38 36.82
C ARG A 1098 17.87 2.54 35.84
N GLU A 1099 18.92 2.73 35.04
CA GLU A 1099 18.98 3.80 34.04
C GLU A 1099 17.83 3.66 33.04
N TRP A 1100 17.48 2.43 32.68
CA TRP A 1100 16.31 2.16 31.84
C TRP A 1100 14.98 2.56 32.50
N LEU A 1101 14.78 2.23 33.78
CA LEU A 1101 13.59 2.63 34.54
C LEU A 1101 13.49 4.15 34.73
N GLU A 1102 14.63 4.81 34.91
CA GLU A 1102 14.75 6.28 35.01
C GLU A 1102 14.45 6.95 33.67
N GLY A 1103 14.92 6.40 32.55
CA GLY A 1103 14.55 6.87 31.21
C GLY A 1103 13.05 6.79 30.95
N TRP A 1104 12.40 5.71 31.38
CA TRP A 1104 10.93 5.60 31.31
C TRP A 1104 10.22 6.60 32.22
N ALA A 1105 10.76 6.88 33.42
CA ALA A 1105 10.21 7.88 34.33
C ALA A 1105 10.25 9.28 33.68
N LEU A 1106 11.41 9.66 33.13
CA LEU A 1106 11.58 10.92 32.42
C LEU A 1106 10.61 11.08 31.24
N ALA A 1107 10.37 10.00 30.48
CA ALA A 1107 9.43 10.01 29.36
C ALA A 1107 7.96 10.27 29.77
N VAL A 1108 7.58 9.95 31.01
CA VAL A 1108 6.24 10.25 31.54
C VAL A 1108 6.18 11.52 32.38
N GLU A 1109 7.35 12.08 32.69
CA GLU A 1109 7.54 13.32 33.43
C GLU A 1109 7.59 14.56 32.53
N GLU A 1110 8.29 14.48 31.40
CA GLU A 1110 8.56 15.60 30.52
C GLU A 1110 7.84 15.50 29.16
N PRO A 1111 7.05 16.52 28.78
CA PRO A 1111 6.43 16.56 27.45
C PRO A 1111 7.49 16.58 26.33
N GLY A 1112 7.53 15.51 25.54
CA GLY A 1112 8.43 15.37 24.39
C GLY A 1112 9.72 14.61 24.67
N ALA A 1113 9.95 14.14 25.90
CA ALA A 1113 10.95 13.11 26.16
C ALA A 1113 10.51 11.78 25.53
N SER A 1114 11.43 11.12 24.82
CA SER A 1114 11.19 9.81 24.24
C SER A 1114 11.48 8.71 25.28
N PRO A 1115 10.70 7.62 25.30
CA PRO A 1115 11.06 6.45 26.08
C PRO A 1115 12.37 5.82 25.56
N PRO A 1116 13.13 5.14 26.43
CA PRO A 1116 14.41 4.51 26.10
C PRO A 1116 14.29 3.25 25.23
#